data_AF-A0AAE9ZX97-F1
#
_entry.id   AF-A0AAE9ZX97-F1
#
_cell.length_a   1.000
_cell.length_b   1.000
_cell.length_c   1.000
_cell.angle_alpha   90.00
_cell.angle_beta   90.00
_cell.angle_gamma   90.00
#
_symmetry.space_group_name_H-M   'P 1'
#
loop_
_entity.id
_entity.type
_entity.pdbx_description
1 polymer ?
#
loop_
_entity_poly.entity_id
_entity_poly.type
_entity_poly.pdbx_seq_one_letter_code
_entity_poly.pdbx_strand_id
1 'polypeptide(L)'
;MFHREGRSLVQWALALVLGTAIHAAVEYPTFTRSQLEADFDQFRSVIERRHPLLYADREELATAYPAQRALLREGMSEIEFMRVLAPLLRALNCGHSSLSLAASTENATMADRRYVPFDPRIIDDRLWVVNAPGDSPLTFGAEIVAINGRAWAQIRALLYDRLPADGQNITRKRHYLNYDFARAYNLAVEDMDTYTVTYVAPGSSVPVSVTLDGLSPAAWSDLPGVWWAADLEVGLGEFRDDHAYLYIKTFNFYDPAGRARFRDFVDAFFAELTERGVSKLVLDVRGNGGGDPYMGAHLLSYFLKAAVPYFAPDSALYPDLKSPVLPQTHRFPGDLVTLIDGGVFSTNGHFVSLLKYHGIGTLVGEETGGSFATTSNNLTTSLGHTGLRFSYATDVFTTAVAGLTPGRGIMPDIVSYARLEDMAVGHDPQLATALRALDGGGAPPLIGAEPATQSATPGQNVSLLVRVDGTGPMTYRWRKDGVYLDDGYGPLFTLSPFLAADAGRYDVLVQNATGRVTSAAAVLTLGDATGEEPARLANLSSRSVLAPGDDVTISGFVISGDLPREVLIRGVGPGLNTLGVTNALRRPELSLYRGREWIAANTDWRTGEREKLRLLAARLGAFTLREDAADCAMVVRLEPGLYSVHLRDADRVGGVGLVEVYDTEPEAVGESELINLSTQARVAGDEATLVSGLVIPGTASHTVLLRAIGPGLTAYGTGDALSRPRLALLAGAQTLLVNTGWETGNARADVVSAAAWAGAFPLAPGSADAALLVTLPPGVYTIEAQAADGGTGRVLAEVYSIKRE
;
A
#
# COMPACT_ATOMS: atom_id res chain seq x y z
N MET A 1 54.91 -27.52 38.77
CA MET A 1 55.74 -26.88 39.80
C MET A 1 54.93 -25.71 40.36
N PHE A 2 54.42 -25.87 41.60
CA PHE A 2 53.76 -24.92 42.54
C PHE A 2 52.72 -23.89 42.00
N HIS A 3 51.40 -23.99 42.24
CA HIS A 3 50.55 -23.83 43.46
C HIS A 3 50.42 -22.41 44.07
N ARG A 4 49.14 -21.94 44.16
CA ARG A 4 48.47 -21.08 45.18
C ARG A 4 48.92 -19.59 45.28
N GLU A 5 48.09 -18.57 45.56
CA GLU A 5 46.83 -18.35 46.33
C GLU A 5 46.03 -17.20 45.63
N GLY A 6 44.72 -16.98 45.70
CA GLY A 6 43.74 -17.19 46.75
C GLY A 6 43.50 -15.92 47.59
N ARG A 7 42.76 -14.90 47.10
CA ARG A 7 42.12 -13.86 47.96
C ARG A 7 40.75 -13.38 47.45
N SER A 8 39.74 -13.87 48.18
CA SER A 8 38.43 -13.32 48.60
C SER A 8 37.61 -12.39 47.69
N LEU A 9 36.38 -12.86 47.42
CA LEU A 9 35.17 -12.07 47.23
C LEU A 9 34.82 -11.22 48.47
N VAL A 10 34.28 -10.03 48.20
CA VAL A 10 33.24 -9.25 48.91
C VAL A 10 33.63 -7.79 49.22
N GLN A 11 32.86 -6.88 48.59
CA GLN A 11 32.67 -5.42 48.78
C GLN A 11 33.78 -4.53 48.18
N TRP A 12 33.56 -3.80 47.08
CA TRP A 12 32.55 -2.75 46.91
C TRP A 12 31.87 -2.72 45.53
N ALA A 13 30.59 -2.34 45.54
CA ALA A 13 29.77 -1.99 44.40
C ALA A 13 30.14 -0.61 43.80
N LEU A 14 29.55 -0.32 42.63
CA LEU A 14 29.66 0.86 41.74
C LEU A 14 30.79 0.82 40.69
N ALA A 15 30.46 0.26 39.53
CA ALA A 15 30.48 0.97 38.24
C ALA A 15 30.05 0.00 37.11
N LEU A 16 28.79 -0.43 37.12
CA LEU A 16 28.15 -0.93 35.90
C LEU A 16 27.55 0.28 35.18
N VAL A 17 28.39 1.09 34.54
CA VAL A 17 27.91 1.98 33.48
C VAL A 17 27.93 1.13 32.22
N LEU A 18 26.76 0.61 31.85
CA LEU A 18 26.45 0.27 30.47
C LEU A 18 26.75 1.52 29.64
N GLY A 19 27.94 1.56 29.05
CA GLY A 19 28.24 2.52 28.00
C GLY A 19 27.45 2.10 26.77
N THR A 20 26.20 2.55 26.66
CA THR A 20 25.65 2.83 25.33
C THR A 20 26.55 3.90 24.76
N ALA A 21 27.40 3.52 23.80
CA ALA A 21 28.11 4.50 23.01
C ALA A 21 27.05 5.37 22.34
N ILE A 22 26.89 6.60 22.80
CA ILE A 22 26.07 7.60 22.13
C ILE A 22 26.77 7.81 20.78
N HIS A 23 26.15 7.34 19.70
CA HIS A 23 26.57 7.71 18.36
C HIS A 23 26.42 9.23 18.25
N ALA A 24 27.46 9.91 17.79
CA ALA A 24 27.37 11.35 17.57
C ALA A 24 26.57 11.57 16.29
N ALA A 25 25.47 12.32 16.37
CA ALA A 25 24.67 12.67 15.21
C ALA A 25 25.54 13.33 14.12
N VAL A 26 25.19 13.09 12.86
CA VAL A 26 25.90 13.64 11.71
C VAL A 26 25.88 15.18 11.76
N GLU A 27 27.05 15.81 11.89
CA GLU A 27 27.17 17.27 11.85
C GLU A 27 27.42 17.78 10.44
N TYR A 28 26.50 18.63 9.96
CA TYR A 28 26.61 19.30 8.66
C TYR A 28 27.21 20.70 8.82
N PRO A 29 28.10 21.15 7.91
CA PRO A 29 28.62 22.52 7.93
C PRO A 29 27.49 23.55 7.90
N THR A 30 27.63 24.64 8.66
CA THR A 30 26.67 25.76 8.69
C THR A 30 27.24 27.00 8.02
N PHE A 31 26.35 27.82 7.45
CA PHE A 31 26.73 28.97 6.65
C PHE A 31 25.98 30.23 7.07
N THR A 32 26.61 31.38 6.81
CA THR A 32 25.95 32.68 6.97
C THR A 32 24.87 32.87 5.90
N ARG A 33 23.85 33.67 6.19
CA ARG A 33 22.78 33.94 5.21
C ARG A 33 23.32 34.52 3.90
N SER A 34 24.33 35.39 3.96
CA SER A 34 24.92 36.01 2.76
C SER A 34 25.62 34.99 1.85
N GLN A 35 26.25 33.96 2.42
CA GLN A 35 26.86 32.87 1.64
C GLN A 35 25.80 32.04 0.91
N LEU A 36 24.70 31.74 1.61
CA LEU A 36 23.58 30.97 1.07
C LEU A 36 22.86 31.74 -0.05
N GLU A 37 22.67 33.06 0.10
CA GLU A 37 22.10 33.90 -0.95
C GLU A 37 22.97 33.93 -2.21
N ALA A 38 24.31 34.02 -2.05
CA ALA A 38 25.23 33.97 -3.18
C ALA A 38 25.20 32.61 -3.91
N ASP A 39 25.17 31.51 -3.17
CA ASP A 39 25.06 30.16 -3.75
C ASP A 39 23.69 29.92 -4.40
N PHE A 40 22.61 30.46 -3.82
CA PHE A 40 21.27 30.43 -4.42
C PHE A 40 21.25 31.16 -5.76
N ASP A 41 21.88 32.34 -5.83
CA ASP A 41 21.98 33.14 -7.05
C ASP A 41 22.86 32.44 -8.11
N GLN A 42 23.93 31.75 -7.69
CA GLN A 42 24.74 30.91 -8.59
C GLN A 42 23.91 29.74 -9.14
N PHE A 43 23.20 29.00 -8.28
CA PHE A 43 22.35 27.88 -8.67
C PHE A 43 21.28 28.30 -9.68
N ARG A 44 20.57 29.40 -9.38
CA ARG A 44 19.61 30.02 -10.30
C ARG A 44 20.25 30.40 -11.64
N SER A 45 21.41 31.06 -11.61
CA SER A 45 22.11 31.47 -12.83
C SER A 45 22.49 30.30 -13.73
N VAL A 46 22.87 29.16 -13.14
CA VAL A 46 23.15 27.93 -13.90
C VAL A 46 21.88 27.41 -14.58
N ILE A 47 20.75 27.36 -13.86
CA ILE A 47 19.46 26.97 -14.43
C ILE A 47 19.07 27.89 -15.60
N GLU A 48 19.08 29.20 -15.39
CA GLU A 48 18.57 30.16 -16.36
C GLU A 48 19.44 30.30 -17.61
N ARG A 49 20.76 30.08 -17.48
CA ARG A 49 21.73 30.37 -18.56
C ARG A 49 22.31 29.14 -19.24
N ARG A 50 22.27 27.96 -18.59
CA ARG A 50 22.96 26.76 -19.10
C ARG A 50 22.08 25.54 -19.25
N HIS A 51 21.00 25.42 -18.47
CA HIS A 51 20.10 24.28 -18.57
C HIS A 51 19.13 24.44 -19.77
N PRO A 52 18.85 23.39 -20.55
CA PRO A 52 17.95 23.47 -21.72
C PRO A 52 16.49 23.77 -21.39
N LEU A 53 16.05 23.48 -20.16
CA LEU A 53 14.68 23.71 -19.68
C LEU A 53 13.60 23.03 -20.55
N LEU A 54 13.91 21.86 -21.12
CA LEU A 54 13.01 21.13 -22.02
C LEU A 54 11.63 20.86 -21.39
N TYR A 55 11.62 20.39 -20.15
CA TYR A 55 10.42 20.00 -19.41
C TYR A 55 10.09 20.94 -18.24
N ALA A 56 10.85 22.02 -18.08
CA ALA A 56 10.72 22.88 -16.91
C ALA A 56 9.38 23.61 -16.88
N ASP A 57 8.74 23.60 -15.70
CA ASP A 57 7.61 24.47 -15.40
C ASP A 57 8.14 25.87 -15.07
N ARG A 58 8.00 26.77 -16.04
CA ARG A 58 8.54 28.13 -15.93
C ARG A 58 7.74 28.99 -14.95
N GLU A 59 6.47 28.70 -14.74
CA GLU A 59 5.61 29.44 -13.81
C GLU A 59 5.88 28.99 -12.37
N GLU A 60 6.02 27.68 -12.15
CA GLU A 60 6.43 27.12 -10.87
C GLU A 60 7.83 27.64 -10.48
N LEU A 61 8.80 27.65 -11.41
CA LEU A 61 10.13 28.23 -11.17
C LEU A 61 10.05 29.72 -10.78
N ALA A 62 9.30 30.53 -11.54
CA ALA A 62 9.16 31.96 -11.29
C ALA A 62 8.58 32.25 -9.89
N THR A 63 7.64 31.41 -9.44
CA THR A 63 7.03 31.49 -8.10
C THR A 63 7.96 30.96 -7.01
N ALA A 64 8.66 29.86 -7.28
CA ALA A 64 9.52 29.20 -6.32
C ALA A 64 10.78 30.01 -6.00
N TYR A 65 11.37 30.74 -6.95
CA TYR A 65 12.59 31.53 -6.69
C TYR A 65 12.47 32.50 -5.50
N PRO A 66 11.50 33.44 -5.45
CA PRO A 66 11.36 34.34 -4.31
C PRO A 66 10.93 33.60 -3.03
N ALA A 67 10.05 32.59 -3.15
CA ALA A 67 9.57 31.82 -2.01
C ALA A 67 10.69 31.05 -1.29
N GLN A 68 11.54 30.34 -2.05
CA GLN A 68 12.66 29.59 -1.48
C GLN A 68 13.78 30.49 -0.96
N ARG A 69 14.07 31.61 -1.64
CA ARG A 69 15.06 32.58 -1.16
C ARG A 69 14.67 33.17 0.21
N ALA A 70 13.38 33.35 0.47
CA ALA A 70 12.88 33.87 1.74
C ALA A 70 13.11 32.92 2.94
N LEU A 71 13.32 31.62 2.69
CA LEU A 71 13.59 30.62 3.73
C LEU A 71 15.04 30.65 4.24
N LEU A 72 15.95 31.34 3.53
CA LEU A 72 17.36 31.41 3.90
C LEU A 72 17.55 32.17 5.22
N ARG A 73 18.26 31.54 6.16
CA ARG A 73 18.49 32.06 7.52
C ARG A 73 19.94 31.87 7.94
N GLU A 74 20.36 32.66 8.91
CA GLU A 74 21.69 32.56 9.53
C GLU A 74 21.89 31.17 10.17
N GLY A 75 23.08 30.60 10.02
CA GLY A 75 23.43 29.30 10.60
C GLY A 75 22.66 28.12 10.01
N MET A 76 22.10 28.25 8.81
CA MET A 76 21.50 27.11 8.10
C MET A 76 22.62 26.15 7.65
N SER A 77 22.37 24.86 7.85
CA SER A 77 23.30 23.81 7.46
C SER A 77 23.26 23.51 5.95
N GLU A 78 24.29 22.85 5.44
CA GLU A 78 24.37 22.42 4.04
C GLU A 78 23.14 21.58 3.61
N ILE A 79 22.72 20.62 4.44
CA ILE A 79 21.59 19.74 4.14
C ILE A 79 20.26 20.50 4.17
N GLU A 80 20.10 21.47 5.07
CA GLU A 80 18.92 22.34 5.10
C GLU A 80 18.86 23.23 3.87
N PHE A 81 19.99 23.81 3.45
CA PHE A 81 20.05 24.61 2.23
C PHE A 81 19.73 23.79 0.98
N MET A 82 20.25 22.56 0.90
CA MET A 82 19.91 21.63 -0.18
C MET A 82 18.40 21.32 -0.23
N ARG A 83 17.73 21.21 0.92
CA ARG A 83 16.26 21.02 1.00
C ARG A 83 15.50 22.27 0.56
N VAL A 84 16.01 23.47 0.86
CA VAL A 84 15.45 24.74 0.34
C VAL A 84 15.52 24.82 -1.19
N LEU A 85 16.56 24.25 -1.81
CA LEU A 85 16.69 24.21 -3.28
C LEU A 85 15.81 23.14 -3.95
N ALA A 86 15.29 22.15 -3.22
CA ALA A 86 14.59 21.01 -3.80
C ALA A 86 13.36 21.38 -4.67
N PRO A 87 12.48 22.33 -4.28
CA PRO A 87 11.36 22.75 -5.12
C PRO A 87 11.79 23.35 -6.46
N LEU A 88 13.00 23.94 -6.56
CA LEU A 88 13.53 24.42 -7.83
C LEU A 88 13.93 23.27 -8.74
N LEU A 89 14.50 22.18 -8.21
CA LEU A 89 14.79 20.97 -8.98
C LEU A 89 13.50 20.30 -9.48
N ARG A 90 12.49 20.18 -8.62
CA ARG A 90 11.16 19.67 -8.98
C ARG A 90 10.63 20.39 -10.22
N ALA A 91 10.65 21.72 -10.19
CA ALA A 91 10.13 22.55 -11.28
C ALA A 91 10.95 22.44 -12.58
N LEU A 92 12.18 21.89 -12.56
CA LEU A 92 12.91 21.58 -13.80
C LEU A 92 12.30 20.41 -14.57
N ASN A 93 11.61 19.49 -13.87
CA ASN A 93 11.13 18.21 -14.39
C ASN A 93 12.15 17.54 -15.32
N CYS A 94 13.43 17.53 -14.89
CA CYS A 94 14.56 17.05 -15.67
C CYS A 94 15.14 15.80 -15.02
N GLY A 95 15.23 14.71 -15.80
CA GLY A 95 15.73 13.42 -15.34
C GLY A 95 17.26 13.33 -15.20
N HIS A 96 17.96 14.41 -15.56
CA HIS A 96 19.41 14.53 -15.55
C HIS A 96 19.93 15.75 -14.77
N SER A 97 19.06 16.35 -13.95
CA SER A 97 19.43 17.44 -13.05
C SER A 97 19.23 17.00 -11.60
N SER A 98 20.28 17.10 -10.78
CA SER A 98 20.26 16.62 -9.39
C SER A 98 21.20 17.42 -8.49
N LEU A 99 20.87 17.48 -7.20
CA LEU A 99 21.73 18.04 -6.16
C LEU A 99 22.36 16.92 -5.34
N SER A 100 23.61 17.09 -4.95
CA SER A 100 24.30 16.23 -3.98
C SER A 100 25.10 17.08 -3.00
N LEU A 101 25.40 16.52 -1.84
CA LEU A 101 26.27 17.16 -0.87
C LEU A 101 27.65 17.44 -1.48
N ALA A 102 28.36 18.41 -0.90
CA ALA A 102 29.77 18.61 -1.12
C ALA A 102 30.51 17.28 -0.92
N ALA A 103 31.50 17.02 -1.77
CA ALA A 103 32.24 15.75 -1.70
C ALA A 103 32.90 15.53 -0.33
N SER A 104 33.37 16.61 0.32
CA SER A 104 33.89 16.58 1.67
C SER A 104 32.84 16.13 2.69
N THR A 105 31.63 16.69 2.61
CA THR A 105 30.53 16.36 3.53
C THR A 105 30.04 14.94 3.28
N GLU A 106 29.82 14.54 2.03
CA GLU A 106 29.40 13.17 1.73
C GLU A 106 30.42 12.16 2.28
N ASN A 107 31.73 12.37 2.04
CA ASN A 107 32.77 11.48 2.53
C ASN A 107 32.85 11.45 4.06
N ALA A 108 32.67 12.59 4.73
CA ALA A 108 32.73 12.68 6.19
C ALA A 108 31.50 12.04 6.86
N THR A 109 30.34 12.08 6.22
CA THR A 109 29.06 11.66 6.83
C THR A 109 28.67 10.24 6.44
N MET A 110 29.20 9.69 5.34
CA MET A 110 28.76 8.41 4.78
C MET A 110 28.86 7.25 5.78
N ALA A 111 29.93 7.12 6.55
CA ALA A 111 30.11 6.01 7.50
C ALA A 111 29.22 6.14 8.75
N ASP A 112 28.94 7.37 9.15
CA ASP A 112 28.21 7.69 10.38
C ASP A 112 26.70 7.84 10.17
N ARG A 113 26.24 7.92 8.92
CA ARG A 113 24.82 7.97 8.58
C ARG A 113 24.08 6.74 9.11
N ARG A 114 22.82 6.92 9.50
CA ARG A 114 21.95 5.86 9.99
C ARG A 114 20.69 5.81 9.14
N TYR A 115 20.47 4.69 8.48
CA TYR A 115 19.36 4.43 7.56
C TYR A 115 18.14 3.90 8.28
N VAL A 116 16.96 4.12 7.68
CA VAL A 116 15.72 3.52 8.17
C VAL A 116 15.90 1.99 8.30
N PRO A 117 15.39 1.36 9.37
CA PRO A 117 15.75 -0.03 9.69
C PRO A 117 14.91 -1.09 8.95
N PHE A 118 14.67 -0.84 7.66
CA PHE A 118 13.95 -1.74 6.75
C PHE A 118 14.29 -1.41 5.29
N ASP A 119 14.12 -2.40 4.42
CA ASP A 119 14.11 -2.25 2.96
C ASP A 119 12.65 -2.14 2.48
N PRO A 120 12.25 -1.00 1.89
CA PRO A 120 10.87 -0.82 1.45
C PRO A 120 10.65 -1.00 -0.07
N ARG A 121 9.41 -1.30 -0.45
CA ARG A 121 8.91 -1.14 -1.82
C ARG A 121 7.67 -0.26 -1.84
N ILE A 122 7.64 0.66 -2.78
CA ILE A 122 6.46 1.46 -3.09
C ILE A 122 5.63 0.69 -4.12
N ILE A 123 4.48 0.20 -3.68
CA ILE A 123 3.50 -0.53 -4.50
C ILE A 123 2.14 0.11 -4.24
N ASP A 124 1.44 0.47 -5.32
CA ASP A 124 0.16 1.20 -5.27
C ASP A 124 0.19 2.44 -4.39
N ASP A 125 1.29 3.18 -4.50
CA ASP A 125 1.54 4.41 -3.75
C ASP A 125 1.61 4.21 -2.23
N ARG A 126 1.66 2.96 -1.74
CA ARG A 126 1.87 2.58 -0.33
C ARG A 126 3.30 2.11 -0.13
N LEU A 127 3.84 2.31 1.08
CA LEU A 127 5.21 1.94 1.43
C LEU A 127 5.20 0.61 2.19
N TRP A 128 5.67 -0.46 1.56
CA TRP A 128 5.66 -1.81 2.13
C TRP A 128 7.05 -2.21 2.58
N VAL A 129 7.14 -2.85 3.74
CA VAL A 129 8.36 -3.53 4.18
C VAL A 129 8.54 -4.80 3.37
N VAL A 130 9.69 -4.96 2.73
CA VAL A 130 10.05 -6.21 2.06
C VAL A 130 11.19 -6.93 2.76
N ASN A 131 12.06 -6.21 3.48
CA ASN A 131 12.99 -6.82 4.43
C ASN A 131 13.24 -5.93 5.64
N ALA A 132 13.72 -6.54 6.71
CA ALA A 132 14.24 -5.88 7.90
C ALA A 132 15.23 -6.81 8.61
N PRO A 133 15.98 -6.34 9.63
CA PRO A 133 16.77 -7.21 10.50
C PRO A 133 15.91 -8.34 11.08
N GLY A 134 16.51 -9.52 11.32
CA GLY A 134 15.75 -10.73 11.67
C GLY A 134 15.00 -10.68 13.02
N ASP A 135 15.42 -9.80 13.93
CA ASP A 135 14.77 -9.52 15.21
C ASP A 135 13.81 -8.31 15.15
N SER A 136 13.66 -7.69 13.98
CA SER A 136 12.78 -6.55 13.78
C SER A 136 11.30 -6.96 13.84
N PRO A 137 10.43 -6.16 14.47
CA PRO A 137 8.99 -6.36 14.39
C PRO A 137 8.41 -5.97 13.01
N LEU A 138 9.20 -5.29 12.17
CA LEU A 138 8.83 -4.95 10.80
C LEU A 138 8.99 -6.18 9.90
N THR A 139 7.93 -6.97 9.77
CA THR A 139 7.91 -8.18 8.94
C THR A 139 7.54 -7.88 7.49
N PHE A 140 7.87 -8.81 6.58
CA PHE A 140 7.48 -8.72 5.16
C PHE A 140 5.98 -8.44 5.04
N GLY A 141 5.64 -7.44 4.23
CA GLY A 141 4.27 -7.02 3.96
C GLY A 141 3.65 -6.11 5.01
N ALA A 142 4.42 -5.66 6.01
CA ALA A 142 3.99 -4.55 6.86
C ALA A 142 3.89 -3.26 6.03
N GLU A 143 2.80 -2.51 6.19
CA GLU A 143 2.66 -1.19 5.58
C GLU A 143 3.21 -0.11 6.52
N ILE A 144 4.13 0.71 6.05
CA ILE A 144 4.60 1.89 6.76
C ILE A 144 3.66 3.06 6.49
N VAL A 145 3.01 3.55 7.55
CA VAL A 145 2.07 4.69 7.47
C VAL A 145 2.72 6.00 7.90
N ALA A 146 3.72 5.97 8.79
CA ALA A 146 4.47 7.15 9.20
C ALA A 146 5.89 6.79 9.69
N ILE A 147 6.80 7.76 9.59
CA ILE A 147 8.15 7.69 10.17
C ILE A 147 8.36 8.99 10.95
N ASN A 148 8.78 8.88 12.21
CA ASN A 148 8.97 9.98 13.16
C ASN A 148 7.75 10.92 13.24
N GLY A 149 6.54 10.33 13.20
CA GLY A 149 5.26 11.05 13.24
C GLY A 149 4.88 11.76 11.94
N ARG A 150 5.71 11.72 10.89
CA ARG A 150 5.38 12.25 9.56
C ARG A 150 4.71 11.18 8.72
N ALA A 151 3.51 11.47 8.22
CA ALA A 151 2.75 10.53 7.41
C ALA A 151 3.48 10.20 6.10
N TRP A 152 3.33 8.97 5.59
CA TRP A 152 3.94 8.53 4.33
C TRP A 152 3.64 9.47 3.17
N ALA A 153 2.41 9.98 3.04
CA ALA A 153 2.06 10.92 1.98
C ALA A 153 2.93 12.20 2.01
N GLN A 154 3.27 12.70 3.20
CA GLN A 154 4.13 13.87 3.38
C GLN A 154 5.61 13.53 3.10
N ILE A 155 6.07 12.35 3.53
CA ILE A 155 7.41 11.83 3.23
C ILE A 155 7.59 11.70 1.72
N ARG A 156 6.63 11.06 1.04
CA ARG A 156 6.63 10.84 -0.41
C ARG A 156 6.70 12.15 -1.18
N ALA A 157 5.94 13.18 -0.77
CA ALA A 157 5.99 14.49 -1.40
C ALA A 157 7.41 15.10 -1.35
N LEU A 158 8.05 15.09 -0.17
CA LEU A 158 9.42 15.58 -0.01
C LEU A 158 10.44 14.79 -0.84
N LEU A 159 10.29 13.46 -0.90
CA LEU A 159 11.13 12.62 -1.74
C LEU A 159 10.95 12.99 -3.22
N TYR A 160 9.72 13.11 -3.70
CA TYR A 160 9.42 13.38 -5.11
C TYR A 160 9.89 14.75 -5.59
N ASP A 161 10.00 15.74 -4.71
CA ASP A 161 10.51 17.07 -5.06
C ASP A 161 12.00 17.07 -5.41
N ARG A 162 12.76 16.15 -4.81
CA ARG A 162 14.21 16.05 -5.03
C ARG A 162 14.60 15.14 -6.19
N LEU A 163 13.75 14.19 -6.55
CA LEU A 163 14.12 13.11 -7.46
C LEU A 163 14.06 13.52 -8.94
N PRO A 164 15.11 13.21 -9.71
CA PRO A 164 15.18 13.55 -11.12
C PRO A 164 14.26 12.65 -11.95
N ALA A 165 13.38 13.27 -12.74
CA ALA A 165 12.59 12.59 -13.75
C ALA A 165 12.36 13.50 -14.97
N ASP A 166 12.34 12.93 -16.18
CA ASP A 166 11.95 13.67 -17.37
C ASP A 166 10.42 13.85 -17.33
N GLY A 167 9.97 15.10 -17.35
CA GLY A 167 8.57 15.42 -17.09
C GLY A 167 8.14 15.01 -15.67
N GLN A 168 6.84 14.78 -15.50
CA GLN A 168 6.25 14.37 -14.23
C GLN A 168 6.21 12.83 -14.09
N ASN A 169 7.24 12.12 -14.59
CA ASN A 169 7.27 10.66 -14.64
C ASN A 169 7.40 10.03 -13.24
N ILE A 170 6.26 9.65 -12.65
CA ILE A 170 6.18 9.01 -11.34
C ILE A 170 6.76 7.60 -11.36
N THR A 171 6.62 6.87 -12.46
CA THR A 171 7.13 5.50 -12.60
C THR A 171 8.65 5.44 -12.38
N ARG A 172 9.38 6.44 -12.91
CA ARG A 172 10.82 6.62 -12.65
C ARG A 172 11.12 6.96 -11.19
N LYS A 173 10.43 7.94 -10.62
CA LYS A 173 10.65 8.36 -9.21
C LYS A 173 10.44 7.19 -8.26
N ARG A 174 9.39 6.40 -8.50
CA ARG A 174 9.09 5.18 -7.74
C ARG A 174 10.14 4.10 -7.95
N HIS A 175 10.57 3.84 -9.19
CA HIS A 175 11.68 2.91 -9.45
C HIS A 175 12.92 3.32 -8.67
N TYR A 176 13.35 4.58 -8.76
CA TYR A 176 14.51 5.08 -8.02
C TYR A 176 14.39 4.84 -6.51
N LEU A 177 13.25 5.18 -5.91
CA LEU A 177 13.03 4.97 -4.48
C LEU A 177 13.00 3.51 -4.09
N ASN A 178 12.55 2.60 -4.95
CA ASN A 178 12.57 1.18 -4.65
C ASN A 178 14.01 0.59 -4.52
N TYR A 179 15.05 1.35 -4.90
CA TYR A 179 16.45 0.93 -4.78
C TYR A 179 17.32 1.86 -3.91
N ASP A 180 16.99 3.14 -3.78
CA ASP A 180 17.80 4.13 -3.04
C ASP A 180 16.99 4.86 -1.95
N PHE A 181 15.94 4.21 -1.40
CA PHE A 181 15.01 4.81 -0.44
C PHE A 181 15.74 5.44 0.76
N ALA A 182 16.58 4.67 1.45
CA ALA A 182 17.15 5.07 2.73
C ALA A 182 18.01 6.33 2.60
N ARG A 183 18.88 6.38 1.58
CA ARG A 183 19.68 7.56 1.29
C ARG A 183 18.82 8.74 0.86
N ALA A 184 17.81 8.52 0.01
CA ALA A 184 16.89 9.57 -0.41
C ALA A 184 16.12 10.15 0.78
N TYR A 185 15.70 9.30 1.73
CA TYR A 185 15.04 9.70 2.98
C TYR A 185 15.94 10.63 3.80
N ASN A 186 17.20 10.28 4.03
CA ASN A 186 18.07 11.14 4.83
C ASN A 186 18.29 12.52 4.21
N LEU A 187 18.51 12.55 2.91
CA LEU A 187 18.80 13.80 2.21
C LEU A 187 17.55 14.69 2.10
N ALA A 188 16.37 14.13 1.88
CA ALA A 188 15.14 14.88 1.64
C ALA A 188 14.31 15.18 2.90
N VAL A 189 14.33 14.28 3.88
CA VAL A 189 13.42 14.31 5.04
C VAL A 189 14.20 14.65 6.30
N GLU A 190 15.01 13.72 6.79
CA GLU A 190 15.74 13.84 8.07
C GLU A 190 16.81 12.76 8.23
N ASP A 191 17.89 13.09 8.94
CA ASP A 191 19.03 12.20 9.20
C ASP A 191 19.12 11.99 10.71
N MET A 192 18.69 10.81 11.17
CA MET A 192 18.45 10.51 12.58
C MET A 192 19.11 9.18 12.96
N ASP A 193 19.53 9.06 14.21
CA ASP A 193 20.11 7.81 14.72
C ASP A 193 19.06 6.75 15.06
N THR A 194 17.85 7.19 15.39
CA THR A 194 16.70 6.32 15.70
C THR A 194 15.46 6.76 14.94
N TYR A 195 14.59 5.81 14.66
CA TYR A 195 13.39 5.98 13.87
C TYR A 195 12.18 5.40 14.59
N THR A 196 11.20 6.23 14.92
CA THR A 196 9.86 5.78 15.31
C THR A 196 9.05 5.50 14.06
N VAL A 197 8.86 4.21 13.76
CA VAL A 197 8.11 3.73 12.60
C VAL A 197 6.70 3.35 13.04
N THR A 198 5.69 4.01 12.46
CA THR A 198 4.29 3.60 12.59
C THR A 198 3.92 2.76 11.39
N TYR A 199 3.46 1.53 11.64
CA TYR A 199 3.17 0.55 10.60
C TYR A 199 1.91 -0.26 10.91
N VAL A 200 1.29 -0.82 9.87
CA VAL A 200 0.22 -1.80 9.97
C VAL A 200 0.82 -3.18 9.68
N ALA A 201 0.79 -4.08 10.67
CA ALA A 201 1.30 -5.44 10.51
C ALA A 201 0.49 -6.24 9.47
N PRO A 202 1.09 -7.23 8.78
CA PRO A 202 0.37 -8.09 7.86
C PRO A 202 -0.88 -8.71 8.51
N GLY A 203 -2.05 -8.56 7.87
CA GLY A 203 -3.33 -9.07 8.39
C GLY A 203 -3.97 -8.24 9.50
N SER A 204 -3.37 -7.12 9.90
CA SER A 204 -3.96 -6.12 10.81
C SER A 204 -4.56 -4.96 10.02
N SER A 205 -5.46 -4.21 10.66
CA SER A 205 -5.91 -2.88 10.22
C SER A 205 -5.52 -1.77 11.20
N VAL A 206 -4.87 -2.13 12.32
CA VAL A 206 -4.50 -1.21 13.40
C VAL A 206 -3.03 -0.84 13.26
N PRO A 207 -2.71 0.46 13.11
CA PRO A 207 -1.34 0.92 13.14
C PRO A 207 -0.72 0.77 14.54
N VAL A 208 0.54 0.35 14.59
CA VAL A 208 1.36 0.29 15.80
C VAL A 208 2.66 1.05 15.56
N SER A 209 3.22 1.62 16.61
CA SER A 209 4.49 2.35 16.54
C SER A 209 5.59 1.59 17.26
N VAL A 210 6.78 1.57 16.65
CA VAL A 210 8.00 1.05 17.25
C VAL A 210 9.14 2.03 17.04
N THR A 211 9.99 2.24 18.04
CA THR A 211 11.24 2.98 17.88
C THR A 211 12.38 1.99 17.70
N LEU A 212 13.14 2.16 16.63
CA LEU A 212 14.22 1.28 16.21
C LEU A 212 15.49 2.10 15.96
N ASP A 213 16.64 1.51 16.27
CA ASP A 213 17.92 2.09 15.88
C ASP A 213 18.07 2.06 14.36
N GLY A 214 18.62 3.12 13.79
CA GLY A 214 18.94 3.15 12.37
C GLY A 214 20.09 2.21 12.02
N LEU A 215 20.09 1.70 10.79
CA LEU A 215 21.11 0.78 10.29
C LEU A 215 22.31 1.57 9.75
N SER A 216 23.52 1.03 9.94
CA SER A 216 24.67 1.53 9.17
C SER A 216 24.46 1.24 7.67
N PRO A 217 25.11 1.96 6.74
CA PRO A 217 24.98 1.67 5.31
C PRO A 217 25.36 0.24 4.94
N ALA A 218 26.34 -0.35 5.64
CA ALA A 218 26.73 -1.75 5.46
C ALA A 218 25.59 -2.69 5.91
N ALA A 219 25.06 -2.51 7.12
CA ALA A 219 23.97 -3.35 7.64
C ALA A 219 22.69 -3.23 6.80
N TRP A 220 22.40 -2.05 6.26
CA TRP A 220 21.27 -1.86 5.35
C TRP A 220 21.47 -2.57 4.01
N SER A 221 22.69 -2.53 3.46
CA SER A 221 23.05 -3.23 2.22
C SER A 221 23.05 -4.76 2.38
N ASP A 222 23.28 -5.26 3.60
CA ASP A 222 23.26 -6.68 3.94
C ASP A 222 21.84 -7.25 4.15
N LEU A 223 20.78 -6.41 4.08
CA LEU A 223 19.40 -6.90 4.12
C LEU A 223 19.15 -7.87 2.95
N PRO A 224 18.41 -8.98 3.15
CA PRO A 224 18.17 -9.98 2.10
C PRO A 224 17.53 -9.34 0.85
N GLY A 225 18.18 -9.32 -0.31
CA GLY A 225 17.58 -8.69 -1.51
C GLY A 225 16.35 -9.46 -2.01
N VAL A 226 15.29 -8.76 -2.45
CA VAL A 226 14.07 -9.43 -2.96
C VAL A 226 14.08 -9.69 -4.46
N TRP A 227 14.74 -8.87 -5.31
CA TRP A 227 14.86 -9.18 -6.74
C TRP A 227 16.07 -8.54 -7.45
N TRP A 228 16.69 -9.39 -8.28
CA TRP A 228 17.73 -9.24 -9.33
C TRP A 228 19.22 -9.12 -8.94
N ALA A 229 19.85 -10.29 -9.11
CA ALA A 229 20.89 -10.59 -10.09
C ALA A 229 22.23 -9.83 -10.02
N ALA A 230 23.19 -10.54 -9.41
CA ALA A 230 24.58 -10.77 -9.82
C ALA A 230 25.42 -9.58 -10.35
N ASP A 231 26.71 -9.59 -10.01
CA ASP A 231 27.76 -8.72 -10.53
C ASP A 231 27.99 -8.93 -12.05
N LEU A 232 26.98 -8.62 -12.87
CA LEU A 232 27.03 -8.65 -14.33
C LEU A 232 27.60 -7.33 -14.84
N GLU A 233 28.63 -7.40 -15.67
CA GLU A 233 29.25 -6.23 -16.32
C GLU A 233 28.39 -5.71 -17.51
N VAL A 234 27.86 -6.63 -18.33
CA VAL A 234 27.13 -6.31 -19.57
C VAL A 234 25.66 -6.76 -19.51
N GLY A 235 25.45 -8.05 -19.24
CA GLY A 235 24.13 -8.68 -19.34
C GLY A 235 24.23 -10.19 -19.18
N LEU A 236 23.15 -10.89 -19.50
CA LEU A 236 23.05 -12.34 -19.46
C LEU A 236 22.26 -12.84 -20.68
N GLY A 237 22.78 -13.87 -21.36
CA GLY A 237 22.07 -14.59 -22.41
C GLY A 237 21.80 -16.02 -21.98
N GLU A 238 20.55 -16.46 -22.05
CA GLU A 238 20.17 -17.85 -21.75
C GLU A 238 19.34 -18.44 -22.88
N PHE A 239 19.54 -19.72 -23.16
CA PHE A 239 18.75 -20.48 -24.14
C PHE A 239 17.92 -21.53 -23.40
N ARG A 240 16.62 -21.55 -23.66
CA ARG A 240 15.68 -22.59 -23.23
C ARG A 240 15.23 -23.41 -24.44
N ASP A 241 14.46 -24.47 -24.19
CA ASP A 241 14.03 -25.39 -25.25
C ASP A 241 13.11 -24.71 -26.29
N ASP A 242 12.36 -23.69 -25.89
CA ASP A 242 11.30 -23.05 -26.68
C ASP A 242 11.51 -21.54 -26.91
N HIS A 243 12.41 -20.88 -26.17
CA HIS A 243 12.73 -19.46 -26.31
C HIS A 243 14.15 -19.15 -25.80
N ALA A 244 14.63 -17.94 -26.09
CA ALA A 244 15.85 -17.39 -25.51
C ALA A 244 15.52 -16.17 -24.63
N TYR A 245 16.40 -15.91 -23.66
CA TYR A 245 16.42 -14.71 -22.84
C TYR A 245 17.67 -13.90 -23.12
N LEU A 246 17.51 -12.60 -23.30
CA LEU A 246 18.61 -11.64 -23.31
C LEU A 246 18.33 -10.54 -22.31
N TYR A 247 19.08 -10.49 -21.21
CA TYR A 247 19.05 -9.40 -20.26
C TYR A 247 20.17 -8.41 -20.54
N ILE A 248 19.84 -7.13 -20.73
CA ILE A 248 20.81 -6.06 -20.98
C ILE A 248 20.78 -5.05 -19.83
N LYS A 249 21.81 -5.09 -18.98
CA LYS A 249 21.86 -4.33 -17.72
C LYS A 249 22.09 -2.84 -17.92
N THR A 250 22.93 -2.45 -18.87
CA THR A 250 23.32 -1.05 -19.07
C THR A 250 23.80 -0.78 -20.48
N PHE A 251 23.79 0.50 -20.88
CA PHE A 251 24.50 0.98 -22.07
C PHE A 251 25.72 1.85 -21.71
N ASN A 252 26.16 1.89 -20.45
CA ASN A 252 27.18 2.81 -19.97
C ASN A 252 28.63 2.42 -20.38
N PHE A 253 28.90 2.38 -21.68
CA PHE A 253 30.17 1.98 -22.29
C PHE A 253 30.72 3.11 -23.19
N TYR A 254 31.24 4.18 -22.58
CA TYR A 254 31.76 5.33 -23.33
C TYR A 254 33.18 5.14 -23.86
N ASP A 255 33.96 4.22 -23.29
CA ASP A 255 35.32 3.92 -23.72
C ASP A 255 35.35 2.87 -24.86
N PRO A 256 36.35 2.91 -25.76
CA PRO A 256 36.42 1.98 -26.89
C PRO A 256 36.43 0.50 -26.49
N ALA A 257 37.07 0.14 -25.38
CA ALA A 257 37.14 -1.25 -24.95
C ALA A 257 35.80 -1.73 -24.41
N GLY A 258 35.10 -0.90 -23.64
CA GLY A 258 33.73 -1.16 -23.19
C GLY A 258 32.76 -1.35 -24.36
N ARG A 259 32.84 -0.48 -25.38
CA ARG A 259 32.02 -0.61 -26.60
C ARG A 259 32.27 -1.93 -27.32
N ALA A 260 33.54 -2.34 -27.46
CA ALA A 260 33.88 -3.61 -28.07
C ALA A 260 33.31 -4.79 -27.27
N ARG A 261 33.49 -4.80 -25.95
CA ARG A 261 32.95 -5.86 -25.07
C ARG A 261 31.43 -6.01 -25.19
N PHE A 262 30.69 -4.91 -25.18
CA PHE A 262 29.24 -4.95 -25.38
C PHE A 262 28.86 -5.52 -26.74
N ARG A 263 29.51 -5.06 -27.81
CA ARG A 263 29.25 -5.53 -29.17
C ARG A 263 29.53 -7.02 -29.31
N ASP A 264 30.69 -7.48 -28.84
CA ASP A 264 31.08 -8.89 -28.91
C ASP A 264 30.08 -9.78 -28.16
N PHE A 265 29.58 -9.34 -27.00
CA PHE A 265 28.55 -10.04 -26.24
C PHE A 265 27.23 -10.17 -27.02
N VAL A 266 26.72 -9.06 -27.57
CA VAL A 266 25.48 -9.06 -28.35
C VAL A 266 25.64 -9.87 -29.63
N ASP A 267 26.77 -9.72 -30.32
CA ASP A 267 27.07 -10.42 -31.57
C ASP A 267 27.16 -11.94 -31.35
N ALA A 268 27.84 -12.37 -30.29
CA ALA A 268 27.92 -13.78 -29.92
C ALA A 268 26.53 -14.37 -29.59
N PHE A 269 25.71 -13.64 -28.83
CA PHE A 269 24.36 -14.09 -28.49
C PHE A 269 23.49 -14.31 -29.73
N PHE A 270 23.44 -13.35 -30.66
CA PHE A 270 22.61 -13.49 -31.86
C PHE A 270 23.16 -14.49 -32.87
N ALA A 271 24.48 -14.68 -32.92
CA ALA A 271 25.08 -15.76 -33.70
C ALA A 271 24.63 -17.14 -33.17
N GLU A 272 24.70 -17.35 -31.85
CA GLU A 272 24.27 -18.60 -31.21
C GLU A 272 22.75 -18.82 -31.34
N LEU A 273 21.95 -17.76 -31.17
CA LEU A 273 20.50 -17.80 -31.36
C LEU A 273 20.14 -18.26 -32.78
N THR A 274 20.87 -17.76 -33.78
CA THR A 274 20.71 -18.15 -35.18
C THR A 274 21.12 -19.60 -35.40
N GLU A 275 22.26 -20.02 -34.86
CA GLU A 275 22.76 -21.40 -34.98
C GLU A 275 21.78 -22.42 -34.37
N ARG A 276 21.18 -22.08 -33.23
CA ARG A 276 20.19 -22.91 -32.53
C ARG A 276 18.81 -22.89 -33.18
N GLY A 277 18.54 -21.97 -34.12
CA GLY A 277 17.24 -21.84 -34.78
C GLY A 277 16.12 -21.38 -33.83
N VAL A 278 16.45 -20.66 -32.76
CA VAL A 278 15.45 -20.17 -31.80
C VAL A 278 14.69 -18.99 -32.41
N SER A 279 13.36 -19.07 -32.44
CA SER A 279 12.49 -18.06 -33.06
C SER A 279 11.73 -17.18 -32.09
N LYS A 280 12.01 -17.31 -30.79
CA LYS A 280 11.28 -16.68 -29.68
C LYS A 280 12.29 -16.06 -28.72
N LEU A 281 12.19 -14.75 -28.47
CA LEU A 281 13.12 -14.01 -27.63
C LEU A 281 12.38 -13.11 -26.62
N VAL A 282 12.74 -13.25 -25.34
CA VAL A 282 12.48 -12.24 -24.32
C VAL A 282 13.72 -11.37 -24.17
N LEU A 283 13.58 -10.08 -24.46
CA LEU A 283 14.59 -9.06 -24.20
C LEU A 283 14.23 -8.34 -22.89
N ASP A 284 15.03 -8.49 -21.85
CA ASP A 284 14.84 -7.78 -20.59
C ASP A 284 15.75 -6.57 -20.48
N VAL A 285 15.16 -5.39 -20.47
CA VAL A 285 15.86 -4.10 -20.31
C VAL A 285 15.37 -3.34 -19.06
N ARG A 286 14.64 -4.00 -18.16
CA ARG A 286 14.21 -3.40 -16.89
C ARG A 286 15.43 -2.97 -16.07
N GLY A 287 15.34 -1.85 -15.37
CA GLY A 287 16.44 -1.28 -14.59
C GLY A 287 17.58 -0.64 -15.40
N ASN A 288 17.60 -0.79 -16.73
CA ASN A 288 18.67 -0.23 -17.55
C ASN A 288 18.47 1.27 -17.79
N GLY A 289 19.22 2.08 -17.03
CA GLY A 289 19.18 3.54 -17.04
C GLY A 289 19.79 4.21 -18.29
N GLY A 290 20.27 3.45 -19.27
CA GLY A 290 20.90 3.94 -20.49
C GLY A 290 22.42 4.05 -20.40
N GLY A 291 22.99 5.02 -21.13
CA GLY A 291 24.42 5.20 -21.36
C GLY A 291 24.72 5.65 -22.79
N ASP A 292 25.75 5.09 -23.41
CA ASP A 292 26.19 5.43 -24.76
C ASP A 292 25.17 5.00 -25.83
N PRO A 293 24.65 5.92 -26.68
CA PRO A 293 23.64 5.60 -27.69
C PRO A 293 24.12 4.63 -28.77
N TYR A 294 25.44 4.46 -28.98
CA TYR A 294 25.95 3.46 -29.93
C TYR A 294 25.57 2.03 -29.53
N MET A 295 25.41 1.76 -28.23
CA MET A 295 25.02 0.43 -27.74
C MET A 295 23.56 0.13 -28.07
N GLY A 296 22.67 1.11 -27.86
CA GLY A 296 21.26 1.02 -28.24
C GLY A 296 21.08 0.89 -29.76
N ALA A 297 21.86 1.64 -30.55
CA ALA A 297 21.85 1.53 -32.01
C ALA A 297 22.34 0.14 -32.50
N HIS A 298 23.41 -0.39 -31.89
CA HIS A 298 23.91 -1.72 -32.21
C HIS A 298 22.90 -2.81 -31.86
N LEU A 299 22.26 -2.75 -30.68
CA LEU A 299 21.22 -3.71 -30.32
C LEU A 299 19.99 -3.60 -31.24
N LEU A 300 19.54 -2.39 -31.56
CA LEU A 300 18.43 -2.14 -32.48
C LEU A 300 18.65 -2.79 -33.84
N SER A 301 19.88 -2.75 -34.35
CA SER A 301 20.24 -3.27 -35.68
C SER A 301 19.89 -4.75 -35.90
N TYR A 302 19.82 -5.56 -34.83
CA TYR A 302 19.41 -6.97 -34.89
C TYR A 302 17.91 -7.17 -35.15
N PHE A 303 17.08 -6.16 -34.97
CA PHE A 303 15.62 -6.25 -35.12
C PHE A 303 15.07 -5.53 -36.35
N LEU A 304 15.92 -4.78 -37.05
CA LEU A 304 15.49 -3.96 -38.19
C LEU A 304 15.24 -4.79 -39.45
N LYS A 305 14.23 -4.36 -40.22
CA LYS A 305 13.95 -4.87 -41.58
C LYS A 305 14.50 -3.96 -42.68
N ALA A 306 14.74 -2.70 -42.36
CA ALA A 306 15.27 -1.67 -43.26
C ALA A 306 16.09 -0.67 -42.43
N ALA A 307 16.87 0.18 -43.11
CA ALA A 307 17.64 1.21 -42.44
C ALA A 307 16.72 2.25 -41.78
N VAL A 308 16.99 2.62 -40.52
CA VAL A 308 16.20 3.61 -39.77
C VAL A 308 17.08 4.71 -39.17
N PRO A 309 16.70 5.99 -39.24
CA PRO A 309 17.41 7.05 -38.52
C PRO A 309 17.30 6.85 -37.00
N TYR A 310 18.38 7.10 -36.26
CA TYR A 310 18.34 7.00 -34.80
C TYR A 310 17.88 8.31 -34.16
N PHE A 311 18.53 9.44 -34.48
CA PHE A 311 18.19 10.79 -33.98
C PHE A 311 17.42 11.63 -35.02
N ALA A 312 16.50 12.50 -34.56
CA ALA A 312 15.70 13.40 -35.40
C ALA A 312 16.48 14.66 -35.88
N PRO A 313 17.16 15.43 -35.00
CA PRO A 313 18.11 16.46 -35.39
C PRO A 313 19.55 15.95 -35.40
N ASP A 314 20.43 16.64 -36.14
CA ASP A 314 21.87 16.42 -36.11
C ASP A 314 22.42 16.63 -34.69
N SER A 315 22.98 15.59 -34.07
CA SER A 315 23.73 15.71 -32.81
C SER A 315 25.21 15.97 -33.10
N ALA A 316 25.73 17.11 -32.66
CA ALA A 316 27.17 17.41 -32.77
C ALA A 316 28.03 16.40 -31.99
N LEU A 317 27.48 15.78 -30.94
CA LEU A 317 28.17 14.80 -30.09
C LEU A 317 28.14 13.37 -30.68
N TYR A 318 27.14 13.07 -31.50
CA TYR A 318 26.96 11.75 -32.12
C TYR A 318 26.75 11.87 -33.64
N PRO A 319 27.73 12.41 -34.38
CA PRO A 319 27.58 12.71 -35.81
C PRO A 319 27.33 11.46 -36.65
N ASP A 320 27.83 10.29 -36.23
CA ASP A 320 27.67 9.04 -36.97
C ASP A 320 26.24 8.49 -36.88
N LEU A 321 25.53 8.77 -35.77
CA LEU A 321 24.12 8.40 -35.59
C LEU A 321 23.13 9.32 -36.35
N LYS A 322 23.67 10.26 -37.13
CA LYS A 322 22.95 10.91 -38.24
C LYS A 322 22.63 9.93 -39.37
N SER A 323 23.54 8.98 -39.62
CA SER A 323 23.33 7.98 -40.66
C SER A 323 22.31 6.96 -40.17
N PRO A 324 21.40 6.49 -41.04
CA PRO A 324 20.48 5.42 -40.68
C PRO A 324 21.22 4.17 -40.18
N VAL A 325 20.77 3.64 -39.05
CA VAL A 325 21.21 2.34 -38.52
C VAL A 325 20.79 1.27 -39.52
N LEU A 326 21.75 0.49 -39.98
CA LEU A 326 21.53 -0.58 -40.96
C LEU A 326 21.14 -1.89 -40.24
N PRO A 327 20.29 -2.74 -40.84
CA PRO A 327 20.02 -4.08 -40.32
C PRO A 327 21.29 -4.95 -40.28
N GLN A 328 21.40 -5.80 -39.25
CA GLN A 328 22.45 -6.82 -39.16
C GLN A 328 22.26 -7.94 -40.18
N THR A 329 23.38 -8.55 -40.60
CA THR A 329 23.38 -9.72 -41.48
C THR A 329 22.64 -10.91 -40.83
N HIS A 330 22.83 -11.12 -39.53
CA HIS A 330 22.17 -12.15 -38.72
C HIS A 330 21.04 -11.56 -37.87
N ARG A 331 20.13 -10.80 -38.51
CA ARG A 331 18.97 -10.22 -37.81
C ARG A 331 18.07 -11.31 -37.22
N PHE A 332 17.44 -11.03 -36.08
CA PHE A 332 16.43 -11.88 -35.48
C PHE A 332 15.08 -11.68 -36.19
N PRO A 333 14.53 -12.71 -36.86
CA PRO A 333 13.28 -12.57 -37.61
C PRO A 333 12.04 -13.01 -36.79
N GLY A 334 12.25 -13.55 -35.59
CA GLY A 334 11.22 -14.21 -34.79
C GLY A 334 10.39 -13.28 -33.91
N ASP A 335 9.65 -13.89 -32.99
CA ASP A 335 8.77 -13.21 -32.04
C ASP A 335 9.60 -12.62 -30.89
N LEU A 336 9.46 -11.31 -30.69
CA LEU A 336 10.17 -10.55 -29.67
C LEU A 336 9.18 -10.01 -28.65
N VAL A 337 9.47 -10.23 -27.37
CA VAL A 337 8.84 -9.49 -26.26
C VAL A 337 9.92 -8.77 -25.46
N THR A 338 9.73 -7.48 -25.22
CA THR A 338 10.67 -6.65 -24.47
C THR A 338 10.08 -6.27 -23.12
N LEU A 339 10.74 -6.63 -22.03
CA LEU A 339 10.37 -6.24 -20.67
C LEU A 339 10.90 -4.84 -20.35
N ILE A 340 10.02 -3.96 -19.87
CA ILE A 340 10.31 -2.55 -19.57
C ILE A 340 9.75 -2.11 -18.20
N ASP A 341 10.41 -1.14 -17.58
CA ASP A 341 9.98 -0.55 -16.30
C ASP A 341 10.47 0.90 -16.14
N GLY A 342 10.21 1.50 -14.98
CA GLY A 342 10.65 2.87 -14.66
C GLY A 342 12.16 3.09 -14.64
N GLY A 343 12.96 2.02 -14.66
CA GLY A 343 14.42 2.07 -14.75
C GLY A 343 14.91 2.27 -16.19
N VAL A 344 14.11 1.91 -17.19
CA VAL A 344 14.40 2.16 -18.61
C VAL A 344 14.48 3.67 -18.85
N PHE A 345 15.68 4.21 -18.95
CA PHE A 345 15.90 5.66 -18.99
C PHE A 345 16.94 6.11 -20.01
N SER A 346 17.01 7.43 -20.27
CA SER A 346 18.02 8.05 -21.14
C SER A 346 18.05 7.37 -22.51
N THR A 347 19.22 6.95 -22.99
CA THR A 347 19.38 6.25 -24.27
C THR A 347 18.68 4.90 -24.37
N ASN A 348 18.30 4.27 -23.25
CA ASN A 348 17.43 3.10 -23.29
C ASN A 348 15.96 3.48 -23.54
N GLY A 349 15.52 4.63 -23.02
CA GLY A 349 14.24 5.25 -23.43
C GLY A 349 14.21 5.54 -24.94
N HIS A 350 15.31 6.04 -25.50
CA HIS A 350 15.48 6.20 -26.96
C HIS A 350 15.33 4.87 -27.71
N PHE A 351 16.07 3.83 -27.29
CA PHE A 351 16.00 2.50 -27.88
C PHE A 351 14.56 1.95 -27.88
N VAL A 352 13.88 1.97 -26.72
CA VAL A 352 12.50 1.49 -26.60
C VAL A 352 11.52 2.35 -27.40
N SER A 353 11.74 3.66 -27.52
CA SER A 353 10.92 4.53 -28.37
C SER A 353 10.97 4.13 -29.84
N LEU A 354 12.14 3.72 -30.34
CA LEU A 354 12.33 3.26 -31.71
C LEU A 354 11.69 1.88 -31.92
N LEU A 355 11.78 0.97 -30.94
CA LEU A 355 11.03 -0.30 -30.99
C LEU A 355 9.53 -0.05 -31.11
N LYS A 356 8.97 0.80 -30.24
CA LYS A 356 7.55 1.14 -30.23
C LYS A 356 7.11 1.76 -31.56
N TYR A 357 7.84 2.76 -32.03
CA TYR A 357 7.50 3.51 -33.24
C TYR A 357 7.52 2.63 -34.50
N HIS A 358 8.48 1.71 -34.60
CA HIS A 358 8.62 0.81 -35.74
C HIS A 358 7.82 -0.51 -35.60
N GLY A 359 7.05 -0.69 -34.51
CA GLY A 359 6.27 -1.91 -34.27
C GLY A 359 7.15 -3.16 -34.15
N ILE A 360 8.29 -3.03 -33.48
CA ILE A 360 9.28 -4.11 -33.31
C ILE A 360 8.99 -4.83 -31.98
N GLY A 361 8.40 -6.01 -32.08
CA GLY A 361 8.04 -6.83 -30.91
C GLY A 361 6.90 -6.24 -30.08
N THR A 362 6.65 -6.86 -28.93
CA THR A 362 5.64 -6.44 -27.94
C THR A 362 6.34 -5.94 -26.68
N LEU A 363 5.97 -4.75 -26.19
CA LEU A 363 6.48 -4.21 -24.93
C LEU A 363 5.60 -4.67 -23.75
N VAL A 364 6.20 -5.22 -22.70
CA VAL A 364 5.51 -5.72 -21.50
C VAL A 364 6.11 -5.08 -20.26
N GLY A 365 5.28 -4.64 -19.32
CA GLY A 365 5.73 -4.14 -18.01
C GLY A 365 5.09 -2.81 -17.64
N GLU A 366 5.90 -1.82 -17.28
CA GLU A 366 5.43 -0.48 -16.86
C GLU A 366 5.93 0.62 -17.78
N GLU A 367 5.37 1.83 -17.65
CA GLU A 367 5.87 3.03 -18.36
C GLU A 367 7.38 3.18 -18.13
N THR A 368 8.14 3.40 -19.21
CA THR A 368 9.59 3.62 -19.09
C THR A 368 9.88 4.90 -18.31
N GLY A 369 11.04 4.98 -17.66
CA GLY A 369 11.45 6.23 -17.03
C GLY A 369 11.85 7.33 -18.02
N GLY A 370 12.34 6.94 -19.21
CA GLY A 370 12.82 7.84 -20.26
C GLY A 370 11.93 7.83 -21.49
N SER A 371 12.00 8.90 -22.28
CA SER A 371 11.17 9.09 -23.48
C SER A 371 11.99 9.04 -24.76
N PHE A 372 11.34 9.36 -25.88
CA PHE A 372 12.00 9.63 -27.17
C PHE A 372 12.82 10.92 -27.17
N ALA A 373 12.52 11.83 -26.25
CA ALA A 373 13.22 13.10 -26.04
C ALA A 373 13.77 13.15 -24.61
N THR A 374 15.05 13.46 -24.45
CA THR A 374 15.70 13.54 -23.14
C THR A 374 16.73 14.67 -23.11
N THR A 375 16.90 15.27 -21.95
CA THR A 375 18.03 16.19 -21.70
C THR A 375 19.26 15.38 -21.31
N SER A 376 20.47 15.72 -21.74
CA SER A 376 21.68 15.01 -21.28
C SER A 376 22.94 15.86 -21.42
N ASN A 377 24.09 15.20 -21.56
CA ASN A 377 25.43 15.82 -21.57
C ASN A 377 25.68 16.59 -20.26
N ASN A 378 25.66 15.85 -19.14
CA ASN A 378 25.63 16.45 -17.81
C ASN A 378 26.96 17.12 -17.46
N LEU A 379 26.86 18.33 -16.93
CA LEU A 379 27.96 18.98 -16.24
C LEU A 379 27.65 19.04 -14.75
N THR A 380 28.70 19.08 -13.94
CA THR A 380 28.58 19.27 -12.49
C THR A 380 29.34 20.52 -12.09
N THR A 381 28.68 21.40 -11.34
CA THR A 381 29.30 22.57 -10.71
C THR A 381 29.17 22.48 -9.20
N SER A 382 30.21 22.88 -8.48
CA SER A 382 30.12 23.15 -7.05
C SER A 382 29.64 24.58 -6.82
N LEU A 383 28.76 24.78 -5.84
CA LEU A 383 28.38 26.10 -5.37
C LEU A 383 29.52 26.69 -4.53
N GLY A 384 29.74 28.00 -4.69
CA GLY A 384 30.99 28.66 -4.29
C GLY A 384 31.28 28.66 -2.79
N HIS A 385 30.25 28.65 -1.95
CA HIS A 385 30.40 28.68 -0.50
C HIS A 385 30.09 27.34 0.17
N THR A 386 28.94 26.77 -0.12
CA THR A 386 28.47 25.51 0.49
C THR A 386 29.20 24.29 -0.05
N GLY A 387 29.75 24.37 -1.27
CA GLY A 387 30.36 23.24 -1.94
C GLY A 387 29.35 22.21 -2.47
N LEU A 388 28.03 22.44 -2.26
CA LEU A 388 26.96 21.63 -2.83
C LEU A 388 27.19 21.44 -4.32
N ARG A 389 26.98 20.22 -4.80
CA ARG A 389 27.20 19.89 -6.22
C ARG A 389 25.88 19.83 -6.94
N PHE A 390 25.73 20.71 -7.93
CA PHE A 390 24.61 20.69 -8.87
C PHE A 390 25.07 20.04 -10.17
N SER A 391 24.54 18.85 -10.45
CA SER A 391 24.65 18.22 -11.76
C SER A 391 23.44 18.61 -12.60
N TYR A 392 23.66 19.04 -13.85
CA TYR A 392 22.61 19.53 -14.73
C TYR A 392 22.90 19.17 -16.18
N ALA A 393 21.84 18.88 -16.94
CA ALA A 393 21.94 18.66 -18.38
C ALA A 393 22.25 19.96 -19.14
N THR A 394 22.91 19.83 -20.28
CA THR A 394 23.27 20.95 -21.17
C THR A 394 22.72 20.84 -22.58
N ASP A 395 22.28 19.64 -22.99
CA ASP A 395 21.78 19.39 -24.35
C ASP A 395 20.44 18.65 -24.33
N VAL A 396 19.76 18.65 -25.47
CA VAL A 396 18.54 17.88 -25.73
C VAL A 396 18.80 16.91 -26.88
N PHE A 397 18.47 15.64 -26.66
CA PHE A 397 18.54 14.58 -27.67
C PHE A 397 17.15 14.04 -27.95
N THR A 398 16.83 13.82 -29.22
CA THR A 398 15.51 13.31 -29.64
C THR A 398 15.67 12.24 -30.72
N THR A 399 15.00 11.10 -30.56
CA THR A 399 15.00 10.04 -31.59
C THR A 399 14.13 10.39 -32.78
N ALA A 400 14.40 9.77 -33.93
CA ALA A 400 13.67 9.96 -35.17
C ALA A 400 12.31 9.23 -35.20
N VAL A 401 11.42 9.62 -34.29
CA VAL A 401 10.07 9.06 -34.12
C VAL A 401 9.00 10.15 -34.16
N ALA A 402 7.76 9.77 -34.39
CA ALA A 402 6.61 10.66 -34.40
C ALA A 402 5.41 10.06 -33.66
N GLY A 403 4.47 10.91 -33.23
CA GLY A 403 3.21 10.48 -32.60
C GLY A 403 3.35 10.02 -31.14
N LEU A 404 4.51 10.22 -30.50
CA LEU A 404 4.74 9.95 -29.08
C LEU A 404 4.58 11.23 -28.24
N THR A 405 4.09 11.09 -27.01
CA THR A 405 3.80 12.20 -26.10
C THR A 405 5.08 12.73 -25.43
N PRO A 406 5.46 14.01 -25.61
CA PRO A 406 6.61 14.60 -24.90
C PRO A 406 6.44 14.57 -23.38
N GLY A 407 7.54 14.40 -22.63
CA GLY A 407 7.52 14.43 -21.16
C GLY A 407 6.86 13.22 -20.51
N ARG A 408 6.55 12.17 -21.29
CA ARG A 408 6.04 10.88 -20.82
C ARG A 408 6.96 9.76 -21.26
N GLY A 409 7.07 8.73 -20.44
CA GLY A 409 7.74 7.50 -20.82
C GLY A 409 7.01 6.78 -21.96
N ILE A 410 7.67 5.80 -22.53
CA ILE A 410 7.09 4.87 -23.49
C ILE A 410 6.17 3.92 -22.74
N MET A 411 4.90 3.92 -23.09
CA MET A 411 3.93 3.00 -22.52
C MET A 411 4.09 1.59 -23.12
N PRO A 412 4.01 0.52 -22.30
CA PRO A 412 4.00 -0.85 -22.78
C PRO A 412 2.77 -1.14 -23.67
N ASP A 413 2.84 -2.19 -24.47
CA ASP A 413 1.69 -2.76 -25.17
C ASP A 413 0.83 -3.60 -24.22
N ILE A 414 1.48 -4.26 -23.25
CA ILE A 414 0.84 -5.05 -22.21
C ILE A 414 1.33 -4.53 -20.86
N VAL A 415 0.42 -3.91 -20.10
CA VAL A 415 0.73 -3.42 -18.77
C VAL A 415 0.84 -4.62 -17.82
N SER A 416 1.90 -4.65 -17.02
CA SER A 416 2.13 -5.63 -15.97
C SER A 416 2.85 -4.98 -14.80
N TYR A 417 2.21 -4.92 -13.63
CA TYR A 417 2.77 -4.36 -12.41
C TYR A 417 3.51 -5.40 -11.56
N ALA A 418 4.51 -4.97 -10.80
CA ALA A 418 5.07 -5.75 -9.70
C ALA A 418 4.09 -5.74 -8.52
N ARG A 419 3.94 -6.88 -7.82
CA ARG A 419 3.00 -7.04 -6.71
C ARG A 419 3.71 -7.59 -5.48
N LEU A 420 3.21 -7.22 -4.31
CA LEU A 420 3.77 -7.67 -3.04
C LEU A 420 3.64 -9.19 -2.89
N GLU A 421 2.53 -9.76 -3.36
CA GLU A 421 2.27 -11.20 -3.30
C GLU A 421 3.23 -12.00 -4.17
N ASP A 422 3.57 -11.48 -5.35
CA ASP A 422 4.55 -12.10 -6.25
C ASP A 422 5.96 -12.07 -5.64
N MET A 423 6.31 -10.97 -4.96
CA MET A 423 7.56 -10.86 -4.23
C MET A 423 7.66 -11.86 -3.08
N ALA A 424 6.56 -12.15 -2.38
CA ALA A 424 6.52 -13.08 -1.25
C ALA A 424 6.89 -14.52 -1.63
N VAL A 425 6.63 -14.92 -2.89
CA VAL A 425 6.81 -16.29 -3.37
C VAL A 425 7.92 -16.44 -4.40
N GLY A 426 8.68 -15.38 -4.67
CA GLY A 426 9.73 -15.46 -5.69
C GLY A 426 9.17 -15.65 -7.10
N HIS A 427 8.05 -14.98 -7.43
CA HIS A 427 7.49 -14.95 -8.78
C HIS A 427 7.72 -13.59 -9.47
N ASP A 428 8.04 -13.60 -10.78
CA ASP A 428 8.14 -12.40 -11.61
C ASP A 428 6.91 -12.27 -12.53
N PRO A 429 5.93 -11.40 -12.19
CA PRO A 429 4.68 -11.31 -12.93
C PRO A 429 4.86 -10.74 -14.35
N GLN A 430 5.86 -9.90 -14.56
CA GLN A 430 6.12 -9.29 -15.87
C GLN A 430 6.75 -10.32 -16.80
N LEU A 431 7.70 -11.12 -16.31
CA LEU A 431 8.27 -12.24 -17.05
C LEU A 431 7.20 -13.27 -17.44
N ALA A 432 6.35 -13.65 -16.49
CA ALA A 432 5.24 -14.57 -16.77
C ALA A 432 4.28 -14.01 -17.83
N THR A 433 4.04 -12.70 -17.82
CA THR A 433 3.24 -12.01 -18.84
C THR A 433 3.95 -11.99 -20.19
N ALA A 434 5.27 -11.77 -20.23
CA ALA A 434 6.03 -11.79 -21.46
C ALA A 434 6.01 -13.17 -22.13
N LEU A 435 6.16 -14.24 -21.37
CA LEU A 435 6.09 -15.61 -21.91
C LEU A 435 4.73 -15.93 -22.51
N ARG A 436 3.63 -15.53 -21.87
CA ARG A 436 2.29 -15.66 -22.45
C ARG A 436 2.13 -14.89 -23.76
N ALA A 437 2.68 -13.68 -23.82
CA ALA A 437 2.63 -12.85 -25.02
C ALA A 437 3.44 -13.46 -26.18
N LEU A 438 4.59 -14.09 -25.87
CA LEU A 438 5.40 -14.85 -26.83
C LEU A 438 4.68 -16.05 -27.44
N ASP A 439 3.75 -16.65 -26.69
CA ASP A 439 2.94 -17.77 -27.18
C ASP A 439 1.69 -17.31 -27.96
N GLY A 440 1.57 -16.00 -28.24
CA GLY A 440 0.43 -15.42 -28.94
C GLY A 440 -0.84 -15.32 -28.08
N GLY A 441 -0.74 -15.53 -26.76
CA GLY A 441 -1.84 -15.38 -25.82
C GLY A 441 -2.03 -13.93 -25.40
N GLY A 442 -3.16 -13.33 -25.75
CA GLY A 442 -3.59 -12.07 -25.14
C GLY A 442 -4.11 -12.29 -23.71
N ALA A 443 -3.74 -11.43 -22.77
CA ALA A 443 -4.20 -11.49 -21.39
C ALA A 443 -5.47 -10.65 -21.21
N PRO A 444 -6.57 -11.20 -20.65
CA PRO A 444 -7.75 -10.39 -20.29
C PRO A 444 -7.37 -9.34 -19.25
N PRO A 445 -8.13 -8.24 -19.15
CA PRO A 445 -7.84 -7.21 -18.17
C PRO A 445 -8.01 -7.79 -16.77
N LEU A 446 -7.03 -7.52 -15.91
CA LEU A 446 -7.04 -7.90 -14.50
C LEU A 446 -6.77 -6.64 -13.68
N ILE A 447 -7.63 -6.35 -12.69
CA ILE A 447 -7.40 -5.23 -11.80
C ILE A 447 -6.16 -5.55 -10.95
N GLY A 448 -5.11 -4.75 -11.13
CA GLY A 448 -3.87 -4.80 -10.35
C GLY A 448 -3.97 -3.93 -9.10
N ALA A 449 -4.65 -2.78 -9.18
CA ALA A 449 -4.97 -1.95 -8.02
C ALA A 449 -6.36 -1.31 -8.19
N GLU A 450 -7.16 -1.42 -7.13
CA GLU A 450 -8.49 -0.84 -7.04
C GLU A 450 -8.42 0.68 -6.83
N PRO A 451 -9.41 1.45 -7.31
CA PRO A 451 -9.48 2.87 -6.99
C PRO A 451 -9.71 3.09 -5.49
N ALA A 452 -8.98 4.05 -4.92
CA ALA A 452 -9.04 4.34 -3.50
C ALA A 452 -10.24 5.23 -3.13
N THR A 453 -10.99 4.81 -2.11
CA THR A 453 -11.96 5.64 -1.39
C THR A 453 -11.27 6.88 -0.83
N GLN A 454 -11.89 8.05 -0.97
CA GLN A 454 -11.33 9.33 -0.54
C GLN A 454 -12.43 10.22 0.06
N SER A 455 -12.04 11.02 1.04
CA SER A 455 -12.85 12.11 1.59
C SER A 455 -12.27 13.45 1.10
N ALA A 456 -13.13 14.36 0.65
CA ALA A 456 -12.71 15.67 0.17
C ALA A 456 -13.74 16.76 0.50
N THR A 457 -13.26 17.97 0.76
CA THR A 457 -14.11 19.16 0.90
C THR A 457 -14.39 19.78 -0.48
N PRO A 458 -15.59 20.36 -0.70
CA PRO A 458 -15.91 21.03 -1.96
C PRO A 458 -14.87 22.09 -2.34
N GLY A 459 -14.38 22.04 -3.58
CA GLY A 459 -13.31 22.91 -4.08
C GLY A 459 -11.94 22.23 -4.16
N GLN A 460 -11.72 21.10 -3.49
CA GLN A 460 -10.49 20.31 -3.62
C GLN A 460 -10.50 19.48 -4.92
N ASN A 461 -9.32 19.04 -5.37
CA ASN A 461 -9.23 18.10 -6.49
C ASN A 461 -9.21 16.67 -5.95
N VAL A 462 -10.03 15.79 -6.53
CA VAL A 462 -10.06 14.36 -6.22
C VAL A 462 -9.67 13.57 -7.45
N SER A 463 -8.92 12.48 -7.27
CA SER A 463 -8.50 11.63 -8.38
C SER A 463 -8.63 10.16 -8.02
N LEU A 464 -9.36 9.41 -8.83
CA LEU A 464 -9.54 7.97 -8.73
C LEU A 464 -8.69 7.29 -9.80
N LEU A 465 -7.74 6.44 -9.38
CA LEU A 465 -6.83 5.72 -10.27
C LEU A 465 -7.11 4.23 -10.17
N VAL A 466 -7.32 3.57 -11.31
CA VAL A 466 -7.30 2.10 -11.42
C VAL A 466 -6.02 1.65 -12.13
N ARG A 467 -5.38 0.60 -11.63
CA ARG A 467 -4.27 -0.08 -12.33
C ARG A 467 -4.77 -1.40 -12.88
N VAL A 468 -4.51 -1.64 -14.17
CA VAL A 468 -5.01 -2.82 -14.87
C VAL A 468 -3.88 -3.48 -15.63
N ASP A 469 -3.68 -4.76 -15.37
CA ASP A 469 -2.81 -5.62 -16.13
C ASP A 469 -3.55 -6.23 -17.32
N GLY A 470 -2.82 -6.61 -18.37
CA GLY A 470 -3.38 -7.32 -19.52
C GLY A 470 -3.01 -6.67 -20.85
N THR A 471 -3.45 -7.28 -21.94
CA THR A 471 -3.05 -6.87 -23.30
C THR A 471 -3.82 -5.63 -23.75
N GLY A 472 -3.10 -4.58 -24.14
CA GLY A 472 -3.70 -3.39 -24.75
C GLY A 472 -4.18 -3.63 -26.20
N PRO A 473 -4.92 -2.68 -26.80
CA PRO A 473 -5.43 -1.46 -26.17
C PRO A 473 -6.56 -1.74 -25.17
N MET A 474 -6.60 -0.96 -24.08
CA MET A 474 -7.63 -1.01 -23.04
C MET A 474 -8.65 0.11 -23.24
N THR A 475 -9.93 -0.19 -23.06
CA THR A 475 -11.00 0.80 -22.94
C THR A 475 -11.50 0.86 -21.51
N TYR A 476 -11.59 2.05 -20.95
CA TYR A 476 -12.06 2.31 -19.58
C TYR A 476 -13.35 3.11 -19.62
N ARG A 477 -14.30 2.75 -18.76
CA ARG A 477 -15.56 3.48 -18.58
C ARG A 477 -15.93 3.55 -17.12
N TRP A 478 -15.73 4.72 -16.52
CA TRP A 478 -16.12 5.01 -15.14
C TRP A 478 -17.64 5.13 -15.02
N ARG A 479 -18.14 4.70 -13.87
CA ARG A 479 -19.53 4.81 -13.48
C ARG A 479 -19.61 5.43 -12.11
N LYS A 480 -20.55 6.35 -11.93
CA LYS A 480 -20.99 6.84 -10.63
C LYS A 480 -22.34 6.22 -10.32
N ASP A 481 -22.45 5.55 -9.19
CA ASP A 481 -23.67 4.91 -8.69
C ASP A 481 -24.30 3.96 -9.75
N GLY A 482 -23.43 3.26 -10.49
CA GLY A 482 -23.81 2.33 -11.56
C GLY A 482 -24.16 2.99 -12.91
N VAL A 483 -24.16 4.32 -13.00
CA VAL A 483 -24.41 5.08 -14.23
C VAL A 483 -23.11 5.52 -14.87
N TYR A 484 -22.94 5.29 -16.17
CA TYR A 484 -21.74 5.68 -16.89
C TYR A 484 -21.57 7.19 -16.96
N LEU A 485 -20.34 7.65 -16.71
CA LEU A 485 -19.93 9.04 -16.81
C LEU A 485 -19.53 9.36 -18.25
N ASP A 486 -20.00 10.49 -18.76
CA ASP A 486 -19.75 10.91 -20.15
C ASP A 486 -18.28 11.28 -20.39
N ASP A 487 -17.54 11.66 -19.35
CA ASP A 487 -16.12 12.01 -19.32
C ASP A 487 -15.25 10.96 -18.62
N GLY A 488 -15.84 9.84 -18.21
CA GLY A 488 -15.23 8.78 -17.44
C GLY A 488 -14.33 7.85 -18.26
N TYR A 489 -13.29 8.37 -18.92
CA TYR A 489 -12.37 7.58 -19.73
C TYR A 489 -10.95 7.52 -19.14
N GLY A 490 -10.22 6.48 -19.52
CA GLY A 490 -8.85 6.24 -19.06
C GLY A 490 -8.76 5.66 -17.65
N PRO A 491 -7.53 5.28 -17.23
CA PRO A 491 -7.28 4.69 -15.92
C PRO A 491 -7.37 5.68 -14.75
N LEU A 492 -7.30 6.99 -15.02
CA LEU A 492 -7.39 8.06 -14.02
C LEU A 492 -8.63 8.90 -14.30
N PHE A 493 -9.53 8.98 -13.32
CA PHE A 493 -10.69 9.87 -13.33
C PHE A 493 -10.49 10.98 -12.30
N THR A 494 -10.59 12.24 -12.72
CA THR A 494 -10.31 13.40 -11.86
C THR A 494 -11.53 14.31 -11.78
N LEU A 495 -11.85 14.72 -10.56
CA LEU A 495 -12.85 15.74 -10.24
C LEU A 495 -12.11 17.00 -9.79
N SER A 496 -12.23 18.07 -10.57
CA SER A 496 -11.53 19.33 -10.32
C SER A 496 -12.41 20.52 -10.74
N PRO A 497 -13.07 21.20 -9.79
CA PRO A 497 -13.14 20.87 -8.36
C PRO A 497 -14.09 19.70 -8.07
N PHE A 498 -13.84 18.99 -6.98
CA PHE A 498 -14.82 18.14 -6.31
C PHE A 498 -15.94 19.01 -5.73
N LEU A 499 -17.20 18.63 -5.99
CA LEU A 499 -18.41 19.26 -5.50
C LEU A 499 -19.16 18.30 -4.57
N ALA A 500 -20.06 18.83 -3.75
CA ALA A 500 -20.90 18.00 -2.88
C ALA A 500 -21.73 16.98 -3.67
N ALA A 501 -22.17 17.33 -4.88
CA ALA A 501 -22.90 16.44 -5.77
C ALA A 501 -22.02 15.32 -6.37
N ASP A 502 -20.70 15.42 -6.27
CA ASP A 502 -19.77 14.40 -6.76
C ASP A 502 -19.53 13.30 -5.73
N ALA A 503 -19.97 13.48 -4.47
CA ALA A 503 -20.00 12.38 -3.51
C ALA A 503 -20.84 11.22 -4.07
N GLY A 504 -20.37 10.00 -3.87
CA GLY A 504 -20.99 8.79 -4.40
C GLY A 504 -19.99 7.66 -4.68
N ARG A 505 -20.49 6.59 -5.29
CA ARG A 505 -19.75 5.35 -5.48
C ARG A 505 -19.25 5.24 -6.92
N TYR A 506 -17.94 5.14 -7.10
CA TYR A 506 -17.28 5.13 -8.40
C TYR A 506 -16.62 3.78 -8.68
N ASP A 507 -17.00 3.12 -9.78
CA ASP A 507 -16.30 1.95 -10.30
C ASP A 507 -15.96 2.13 -11.77
N VAL A 508 -15.04 1.32 -12.29
CA VAL A 508 -14.61 1.40 -13.68
C VAL A 508 -14.67 0.03 -14.35
N LEU A 509 -15.38 -0.03 -15.47
CA LEU A 509 -15.37 -1.18 -16.37
C LEU A 509 -14.17 -1.04 -17.32
N VAL A 510 -13.35 -2.08 -17.37
CA VAL A 510 -12.17 -2.14 -18.22
C VAL A 510 -12.26 -3.34 -19.16
N GLN A 511 -12.00 -3.11 -20.44
CA GLN A 511 -12.16 -4.12 -21.49
C GLN A 511 -11.00 -4.06 -22.50
N ASN A 512 -10.61 -5.22 -23.01
CA ASN A 512 -9.77 -5.38 -24.19
C ASN A 512 -10.39 -6.44 -25.14
N ALA A 513 -9.61 -6.87 -26.14
CA ALA A 513 -10.05 -7.88 -27.11
C ALA A 513 -10.28 -9.29 -26.51
N THR A 514 -9.69 -9.60 -25.34
CA THR A 514 -9.72 -10.93 -24.73
C THR A 514 -10.66 -11.04 -23.52
N GLY A 515 -11.14 -9.92 -22.97
CA GLY A 515 -12.12 -9.94 -21.89
C GLY A 515 -12.48 -8.57 -21.31
N ARG A 516 -13.24 -8.59 -20.22
CA ARG A 516 -13.63 -7.41 -19.43
C ARG A 516 -13.60 -7.71 -17.94
N VAL A 517 -13.29 -6.70 -17.14
CA VAL A 517 -13.27 -6.74 -15.67
C VAL A 517 -13.84 -5.42 -15.14
N THR A 518 -14.50 -5.46 -13.99
CA THR A 518 -14.98 -4.23 -13.30
C THR A 518 -14.21 -4.11 -11.98
N SER A 519 -13.77 -2.91 -11.66
CA SER A 519 -13.12 -2.62 -10.37
C SER A 519 -14.12 -2.78 -9.20
N ALA A 520 -13.58 -2.97 -8.00
CA ALA A 520 -14.29 -2.57 -6.79
C ALA A 520 -14.58 -1.06 -6.84
N ALA A 521 -15.61 -0.63 -6.13
CA ALA A 521 -15.94 0.78 -6.12
C ALA A 521 -15.13 1.55 -5.07
N ALA A 522 -14.58 2.69 -5.49
CA ALA A 522 -14.14 3.75 -4.59
C ALA A 522 -15.35 4.56 -4.15
N VAL A 523 -15.40 4.94 -2.88
CA VAL A 523 -16.42 5.88 -2.38
C VAL A 523 -15.78 7.25 -2.23
N LEU A 524 -16.43 8.27 -2.79
CA LEU A 524 -16.07 9.66 -2.52
C LEU A 524 -17.04 10.24 -1.52
N THR A 525 -16.53 10.69 -0.38
CA THR A 525 -17.30 11.29 0.69
C THR A 525 -16.99 12.78 0.83
N LEU A 526 -17.96 13.52 1.37
CA LEU A 526 -17.76 14.89 1.82
C LEU A 526 -16.91 14.87 3.10
N GLY A 527 -15.76 15.52 3.05
CA GLY A 527 -14.92 15.71 4.23
C GLY A 527 -15.39 16.87 5.10
N ASP A 528 -15.28 16.69 6.40
CA ASP A 528 -15.43 17.70 7.43
C ASP A 528 -14.27 18.70 7.35
N ALA A 529 -14.48 19.94 7.79
CA ALA A 529 -13.40 20.95 7.85
C ALA A 529 -12.23 20.56 8.77
N THR A 530 -12.36 19.47 9.55
CA THR A 530 -11.35 18.91 10.46
C THR A 530 -10.60 17.70 9.89
N GLY A 531 -11.09 17.06 8.81
CA GLY A 531 -10.44 15.91 8.17
C GLY A 531 -10.49 14.58 8.95
N GLU A 532 -11.45 14.40 9.88
CA GLU A 532 -11.63 13.14 10.62
C GLU A 532 -12.63 12.21 9.92
N GLU A 533 -12.36 10.90 9.90
CA GLU A 533 -13.32 9.89 9.42
C GLU A 533 -14.40 9.64 10.49
N PRO A 534 -15.71 9.61 10.14
CA PRO A 534 -16.78 9.40 11.11
C PRO A 534 -16.66 8.05 11.82
N ALA A 535 -16.83 8.06 13.14
CA ALA A 535 -16.78 6.86 13.97
C ALA A 535 -18.05 6.02 13.82
N ARG A 536 -17.92 4.70 13.61
CA ARG A 536 -19.04 3.77 13.47
C ARG A 536 -18.74 2.39 14.05
N LEU A 537 -19.71 1.48 14.02
CA LEU A 537 -19.47 0.06 14.30
C LEU A 537 -19.17 -0.67 12.99
N ALA A 538 -17.97 -1.26 12.86
CA ALA A 538 -17.55 -1.96 11.62
C ALA A 538 -17.73 -3.48 11.67
N ASN A 539 -17.64 -4.04 12.86
CA ASN A 539 -17.79 -5.47 13.09
C ASN A 539 -18.56 -5.72 14.38
N LEU A 540 -19.17 -6.90 14.38
CA LEU A 540 -19.91 -7.42 15.47
C LEU A 540 -19.72 -8.93 15.57
N SER A 541 -19.29 -9.44 16.72
CA SER A 541 -19.03 -10.87 16.91
C SER A 541 -19.61 -11.38 18.22
N SER A 542 -20.04 -12.64 18.25
CA SER A 542 -20.78 -13.24 19.37
C SER A 542 -20.38 -14.69 19.58
N ARG A 543 -19.69 -14.98 20.67
CA ARG A 543 -19.26 -16.34 21.04
C ARG A 543 -20.21 -16.94 22.07
N SER A 544 -20.65 -18.17 21.81
CA SER A 544 -21.63 -18.89 22.64
C SER A 544 -21.33 -20.38 22.70
N VAL A 545 -21.81 -21.04 23.76
CA VAL A 545 -21.78 -22.50 23.91
C VAL A 545 -23.15 -23.07 23.52
N LEU A 546 -23.18 -23.98 22.54
CA LEU A 546 -24.38 -24.72 22.15
C LEU A 546 -24.41 -26.07 22.86
N ALA A 547 -25.55 -26.42 23.43
CA ALA A 547 -25.80 -27.75 23.99
C ALA A 547 -25.99 -28.80 22.88
N PRO A 548 -25.79 -30.11 23.19
CA PRO A 548 -26.17 -31.18 22.27
C PRO A 548 -27.65 -31.14 21.90
N GLY A 549 -28.00 -31.64 20.70
CA GLY A 549 -29.36 -31.60 20.16
C GLY A 549 -29.64 -30.36 19.31
N ASP A 550 -30.89 -29.88 19.30
CA ASP A 550 -31.39 -28.79 18.44
C ASP A 550 -31.06 -27.37 18.94
N ASP A 551 -30.04 -27.21 19.79
CA ASP A 551 -29.70 -25.90 20.36
C ASP A 551 -29.21 -24.92 19.27
N VAL A 552 -29.50 -23.64 19.46
CA VAL A 552 -29.23 -22.59 18.47
C VAL A 552 -28.81 -21.29 19.14
N THR A 553 -27.76 -20.68 18.60
CA THR A 553 -27.39 -19.31 18.92
C THR A 553 -28.08 -18.37 17.96
N ILE A 554 -28.75 -17.35 18.50
CA ILE A 554 -29.44 -16.34 17.71
C ILE A 554 -28.76 -14.99 17.95
N SER A 555 -28.21 -14.42 16.88
CA SER A 555 -27.61 -13.08 16.84
C SER A 555 -28.48 -12.19 15.95
N GLY A 556 -29.11 -11.17 16.54
CA GLY A 556 -29.94 -10.21 15.83
C GLY A 556 -29.18 -8.94 15.47
N PHE A 557 -29.38 -8.40 14.27
CA PHE A 557 -28.80 -7.12 13.84
C PHE A 557 -29.82 -6.25 13.09
N VAL A 558 -29.62 -4.94 13.14
CA VAL A 558 -30.49 -3.96 12.44
C VAL A 558 -29.67 -3.17 11.44
N ILE A 559 -30.15 -3.14 10.20
CA ILE A 559 -29.73 -2.17 9.19
C ILE A 559 -30.73 -1.03 9.21
N SER A 560 -30.28 0.17 9.60
CA SER A 560 -31.10 1.39 9.60
C SER A 560 -31.01 2.13 8.25
N GLY A 561 -31.70 3.26 8.11
CA GLY A 561 -31.68 4.09 6.91
C GLY A 561 -32.49 3.53 5.73
N ASP A 562 -32.10 3.93 4.52
CA ASP A 562 -32.97 3.91 3.34
C ASP A 562 -32.43 3.00 2.21
N LEU A 563 -31.19 2.52 2.33
CA LEU A 563 -30.47 1.79 1.28
C LEU A 563 -30.03 0.38 1.68
N PRO A 564 -30.01 -0.57 0.73
CA PRO A 564 -29.50 -1.91 1.01
C PRO A 564 -27.98 -1.91 1.24
N ARG A 565 -27.53 -2.67 2.24
CA ARG A 565 -26.13 -2.83 2.65
C ARG A 565 -25.60 -4.23 2.34
N GLU A 566 -24.37 -4.34 1.84
CA GLU A 566 -23.67 -5.63 1.73
C GLU A 566 -22.99 -5.99 3.06
N VAL A 567 -23.35 -7.14 3.63
CA VAL A 567 -22.80 -7.64 4.89
C VAL A 567 -22.10 -8.98 4.72
N LEU A 568 -21.01 -9.19 5.44
CA LEU A 568 -20.33 -10.48 5.58
C LEU A 568 -20.80 -11.13 6.90
N ILE A 569 -21.36 -12.33 6.81
CA ILE A 569 -21.82 -13.12 7.96
C ILE A 569 -20.96 -14.38 8.07
N ARG A 570 -20.37 -14.65 9.24
CA ARG A 570 -19.53 -15.82 9.52
C ARG A 570 -20.07 -16.65 10.68
N GLY A 571 -19.92 -17.96 10.56
CA GLY A 571 -20.21 -18.97 11.58
C GLY A 571 -18.97 -19.81 11.78
N VAL A 572 -18.22 -19.52 12.84
CA VAL A 572 -16.90 -20.11 13.10
C VAL A 572 -17.02 -21.16 14.21
N GLY A 573 -16.56 -22.36 13.87
CA GLY A 573 -16.36 -23.49 14.78
C GLY A 573 -14.88 -23.88 14.77
N PRO A 574 -14.40 -24.71 13.83
CA PRO A 574 -13.02 -25.19 13.85
C PRO A 574 -11.96 -24.08 13.80
N GLY A 575 -12.28 -22.94 13.18
CA GLY A 575 -11.41 -21.75 13.19
C GLY A 575 -11.10 -21.21 14.58
N LEU A 576 -11.94 -21.46 15.59
CA LEU A 576 -11.70 -21.03 16.97
C LEU A 576 -10.56 -21.79 17.67
N ASN A 577 -10.18 -22.96 17.15
CA ASN A 577 -9.07 -23.75 17.71
C ASN A 577 -7.73 -22.99 17.60
N THR A 578 -7.56 -22.15 16.58
CA THR A 578 -6.36 -21.31 16.43
C THR A 578 -6.31 -20.19 17.47
N LEU A 579 -7.44 -19.86 18.07
CA LEU A 579 -7.60 -18.89 19.15
C LEU A 579 -7.63 -19.56 20.53
N GLY A 580 -7.22 -20.84 20.62
CA GLY A 580 -7.10 -21.59 21.87
C GLY A 580 -8.43 -22.14 22.42
N VAL A 581 -9.53 -22.09 21.67
CA VAL A 581 -10.81 -22.67 22.08
C VAL A 581 -10.79 -24.17 21.81
N THR A 582 -10.77 -25.01 22.86
CA THR A 582 -10.55 -26.47 22.73
C THR A 582 -11.82 -27.29 22.48
N ASN A 583 -13.01 -26.73 22.73
CA ASN A 583 -14.31 -27.40 22.54
C ASN A 583 -15.15 -26.69 21.47
N ALA A 584 -14.55 -26.33 20.33
CA ALA A 584 -15.25 -25.60 19.28
C ALA A 584 -16.22 -26.49 18.48
N LEU A 585 -17.25 -25.88 17.88
CA LEU A 585 -18.17 -26.57 16.97
C LEU A 585 -17.40 -27.26 15.85
N ARG A 586 -17.80 -28.49 15.52
CA ARG A 586 -17.15 -29.26 14.45
C ARG A 586 -17.66 -28.88 13.08
N ARG A 587 -18.98 -28.66 12.94
CA ARG A 587 -19.65 -28.32 11.69
C ARG A 587 -20.71 -27.25 11.89
N PRO A 588 -20.31 -25.98 11.97
CA PRO A 588 -21.25 -24.86 12.06
C PRO A 588 -22.17 -24.78 10.82
N GLU A 589 -23.44 -24.44 11.06
CA GLU A 589 -24.45 -24.13 10.05
C GLU A 589 -25.09 -22.77 10.35
N LEU A 590 -25.08 -21.86 9.36
CA LEU A 590 -25.73 -20.56 9.42
C LEU A 590 -27.08 -20.57 8.72
N SER A 591 -28.06 -19.88 9.30
CA SER A 591 -29.32 -19.50 8.64
C SER A 591 -29.66 -18.05 8.94
N LEU A 592 -30.01 -17.27 7.92
CA LEU A 592 -30.37 -15.86 8.01
C LEU A 592 -31.87 -15.67 7.82
N TYR A 593 -32.48 -14.85 8.66
CA TYR A 593 -33.90 -14.50 8.64
C TYR A 593 -34.13 -13.00 8.67
N ARG A 594 -35.25 -12.55 8.09
CA ARG A 594 -35.85 -11.21 8.30
C ARG A 594 -37.18 -11.39 9.01
N GLY A 595 -37.24 -11.04 10.29
CA GLY A 595 -38.37 -11.44 11.14
C GLY A 595 -38.53 -12.97 11.21
N ARG A 596 -39.57 -13.51 10.54
CA ARG A 596 -39.80 -14.97 10.43
C ARG A 596 -39.52 -15.54 9.05
N GLU A 597 -39.19 -14.69 8.08
CA GLU A 597 -38.92 -15.09 6.69
C GLU A 597 -37.49 -15.61 6.58
N TRP A 598 -37.32 -16.79 5.96
CA TRP A 598 -36.01 -17.36 5.67
C TRP A 598 -35.39 -16.70 4.45
N ILE A 599 -34.15 -16.22 4.56
CA ILE A 599 -33.42 -15.54 3.47
C ILE A 599 -32.41 -16.48 2.82
N ALA A 600 -31.49 -17.02 3.63
CA ALA A 600 -30.36 -17.82 3.15
C ALA A 600 -29.84 -18.75 4.24
N ALA A 601 -29.10 -19.78 3.84
CA ALA A 601 -28.34 -20.63 4.74
C ALA A 601 -27.00 -21.01 4.11
N ASN A 602 -26.00 -21.26 4.94
CA ASN A 602 -24.70 -21.74 4.46
C ASN A 602 -23.99 -22.60 5.50
N THR A 603 -23.37 -23.68 5.04
CA THR A 603 -22.60 -24.65 5.85
C THR A 603 -21.14 -24.72 5.44
N ASP A 604 -20.69 -23.83 4.54
CA ASP A 604 -19.34 -23.84 4.01
C ASP A 604 -18.83 -22.41 3.78
N TRP A 605 -17.52 -22.23 3.68
CA TRP A 605 -16.91 -20.97 3.26
C TRP A 605 -15.98 -21.15 2.05
N ARG A 606 -15.75 -22.41 1.63
CA ARG A 606 -14.76 -22.80 0.62
C ARG A 606 -15.31 -22.77 -0.81
N THR A 607 -16.62 -22.89 -0.98
CA THR A 607 -17.28 -22.98 -2.28
C THR A 607 -17.88 -21.63 -2.72
N GLY A 608 -17.73 -21.26 -4.00
CA GLY A 608 -18.27 -19.99 -4.54
C GLY A 608 -17.30 -18.81 -4.49
N GLU A 609 -17.71 -17.68 -3.88
CA GLU A 609 -16.99 -16.40 -3.80
C GLU A 609 -15.78 -16.41 -2.83
N ARG A 610 -15.02 -17.51 -2.79
CA ARG A 610 -13.94 -17.75 -1.80
C ARG A 610 -12.90 -16.63 -1.75
N GLU A 611 -12.45 -16.16 -2.92
CA GLU A 611 -11.44 -15.09 -2.97
C GLU A 611 -11.99 -13.74 -2.50
N LYS A 612 -13.25 -13.43 -2.84
CA LYS A 612 -13.95 -12.24 -2.34
C LYS A 612 -14.09 -12.31 -0.81
N LEU A 613 -14.49 -13.45 -0.26
CA LEU A 613 -14.59 -13.68 1.19
C LEU A 613 -13.23 -13.48 1.89
N ARG A 614 -12.15 -14.01 1.31
CA ARG A 614 -10.78 -13.87 1.85
C ARG A 614 -10.32 -12.40 1.84
N LEU A 615 -10.54 -11.70 0.73
CA LEU A 615 -10.20 -10.29 0.58
C LEU A 615 -11.03 -9.38 1.50
N LEU A 616 -12.34 -9.64 1.62
CA LEU A 616 -13.22 -8.91 2.54
C LEU A 616 -12.82 -9.16 4.00
N ALA A 617 -12.57 -10.41 4.40
CA ALA A 617 -12.10 -10.74 5.75
C ALA A 617 -10.81 -9.99 6.10
N ALA A 618 -9.82 -9.98 5.19
CA ALA A 618 -8.57 -9.25 5.38
C ALA A 618 -8.79 -7.73 5.51
N ARG A 619 -9.64 -7.14 4.65
CA ARG A 619 -10.00 -5.71 4.70
C ARG A 619 -10.68 -5.34 6.02
N LEU A 620 -11.50 -6.24 6.56
CA LEU A 620 -12.34 -6.01 7.74
C LEU A 620 -11.66 -6.40 9.06
N GLY A 621 -10.38 -6.81 9.02
CA GLY A 621 -9.63 -7.25 10.20
C GLY A 621 -10.12 -8.58 10.79
N ALA A 622 -10.84 -9.38 9.99
CA ALA A 622 -11.34 -10.69 10.38
C ALA A 622 -10.24 -11.75 10.25
N PHE A 623 -10.04 -12.58 11.27
CA PHE A 623 -8.98 -13.60 11.25
C PHE A 623 -9.22 -14.64 10.15
N THR A 624 -8.12 -15.13 9.56
CA THR A 624 -8.14 -16.09 8.44
C THR A 624 -8.74 -17.44 8.87
N LEU A 625 -9.71 -17.93 8.08
CA LEU A 625 -10.19 -19.31 8.19
C LEU A 625 -9.21 -20.27 7.52
N ARG A 626 -8.93 -21.41 8.15
CA ARG A 626 -8.03 -22.42 7.60
C ARG A 626 -8.72 -23.19 6.47
N GLU A 627 -8.00 -23.47 5.38
CA GLU A 627 -8.53 -24.15 4.20
C GLU A 627 -9.15 -25.52 4.46
N ASP A 628 -8.72 -26.21 5.51
CA ASP A 628 -9.23 -27.51 5.95
C ASP A 628 -10.38 -27.42 6.98
N ALA A 629 -10.74 -26.22 7.42
CA ALA A 629 -11.75 -26.01 8.46
C ALA A 629 -13.17 -25.95 7.90
N ALA A 630 -14.10 -26.64 8.58
CA ALA A 630 -15.51 -26.71 8.23
C ALA A 630 -16.35 -25.50 8.72
N ASP A 631 -15.72 -24.33 8.85
CA ASP A 631 -16.41 -23.06 9.15
C ASP A 631 -17.40 -22.70 8.03
N CYS A 632 -18.22 -21.67 8.23
CA CYS A 632 -19.13 -21.19 7.19
C CYS A 632 -19.17 -19.66 7.13
N ALA A 633 -19.37 -19.11 5.93
CA ALA A 633 -19.42 -17.66 5.72
C ALA A 633 -20.24 -17.31 4.47
N MET A 634 -21.03 -16.24 4.51
CA MET A 634 -21.77 -15.73 3.36
C MET A 634 -21.64 -14.23 3.24
N VAL A 635 -21.63 -13.71 2.01
CA VAL A 635 -21.81 -12.28 1.72
C VAL A 635 -23.22 -12.09 1.18
N VAL A 636 -23.96 -11.15 1.74
CA VAL A 636 -25.36 -10.91 1.35
C VAL A 636 -25.68 -9.43 1.36
N ARG A 637 -26.40 -8.96 0.34
CA ARG A 637 -26.93 -7.60 0.28
C ARG A 637 -28.34 -7.58 0.86
N LEU A 638 -28.56 -6.74 1.87
CA LEU A 638 -29.77 -6.73 2.69
C LEU A 638 -30.38 -5.32 2.73
N GLU A 639 -31.70 -5.26 2.54
CA GLU A 639 -32.48 -4.02 2.70
C GLU A 639 -32.45 -3.53 4.17
N PRO A 640 -32.74 -2.24 4.44
CA PRO A 640 -32.95 -1.79 5.81
C PRO A 640 -34.02 -2.61 6.53
N GLY A 641 -33.73 -3.04 7.76
CA GLY A 641 -34.62 -3.89 8.53
C GLY A 641 -33.94 -4.66 9.66
N LEU A 642 -34.77 -5.45 10.36
CA LEU A 642 -34.37 -6.32 11.46
C LEU A 642 -34.09 -7.74 10.94
N TYR A 643 -32.90 -8.25 11.24
CA TYR A 643 -32.43 -9.56 10.81
C TYR A 643 -31.98 -10.41 12.00
N SER A 644 -32.04 -11.73 11.84
CA SER A 644 -31.45 -12.68 12.79
C SER A 644 -30.63 -13.75 12.08
N VAL A 645 -29.43 -14.00 12.61
CA VAL A 645 -28.53 -15.08 12.21
C VAL A 645 -28.63 -16.19 13.23
N HIS A 646 -28.92 -17.39 12.77
CA HIS A 646 -29.02 -18.59 13.58
C HIS A 646 -27.81 -19.47 13.30
N LEU A 647 -27.02 -19.76 14.33
CA LEU A 647 -25.89 -20.70 14.26
C LEU A 647 -26.26 -21.99 14.99
N ARG A 648 -26.02 -23.12 14.32
CA ARG A 648 -26.26 -24.47 14.85
C ARG A 648 -25.06 -25.37 14.62
N ASP A 649 -25.01 -26.47 15.37
CA ASP A 649 -24.14 -27.60 15.06
C ASP A 649 -24.87 -28.59 14.14
N ALA A 650 -24.38 -28.80 12.92
CA ALA A 650 -24.98 -29.74 11.99
C ALA A 650 -24.95 -31.18 12.52
N ASP A 651 -23.97 -31.52 13.36
CA ASP A 651 -23.79 -32.86 13.93
C ASP A 651 -24.55 -33.05 15.26
N ARG A 652 -25.15 -31.99 15.83
CA ARG A 652 -25.94 -32.01 17.07
C ARG A 652 -25.17 -32.48 18.31
N VAL A 653 -23.85 -32.38 18.29
CA VAL A 653 -22.95 -32.74 19.40
C VAL A 653 -22.83 -31.57 20.38
N GLY A 654 -22.94 -30.33 19.90
CA GLY A 654 -22.75 -29.11 20.69
C GLY A 654 -21.28 -28.70 20.79
N GLY A 655 -21.01 -27.53 21.36
CA GLY A 655 -19.68 -26.92 21.44
C GLY A 655 -19.71 -25.39 21.34
N VAL A 656 -18.54 -24.78 21.26
CA VAL A 656 -18.38 -23.31 21.18
C VAL A 656 -18.45 -22.86 19.73
N GLY A 657 -19.40 -21.98 19.43
CA GLY A 657 -19.56 -21.34 18.13
C GLY A 657 -19.45 -19.82 18.22
N LEU A 658 -18.96 -19.20 17.15
CA LEU A 658 -18.86 -17.75 16.99
C LEU A 658 -19.66 -17.30 15.77
N VAL A 659 -20.59 -16.37 15.96
CA VAL A 659 -21.26 -15.65 14.86
C VAL A 659 -20.62 -14.30 14.69
N GLU A 660 -20.33 -13.89 13.46
CA GLU A 660 -19.84 -12.54 13.16
C GLU A 660 -20.65 -11.92 12.03
N VAL A 661 -20.92 -10.62 12.14
CA VAL A 661 -21.54 -9.80 11.10
C VAL A 661 -20.65 -8.58 10.89
N TYR A 662 -20.23 -8.35 9.66
CA TYR A 662 -19.41 -7.20 9.27
C TYR A 662 -20.15 -6.36 8.24
N ASP A 663 -20.10 -5.04 8.41
CA ASP A 663 -20.45 -4.12 7.33
C ASP A 663 -19.28 -4.07 6.34
N THR A 664 -19.54 -4.41 5.07
CA THR A 664 -18.50 -4.43 4.04
C THR A 664 -18.33 -3.07 3.35
N GLU A 665 -19.27 -2.13 3.57
CA GLU A 665 -19.35 -0.86 2.87
C GLU A 665 -18.97 0.31 3.82
N PRO A 666 -18.15 1.29 3.38
CA PRO A 666 -17.90 2.50 4.17
C PRO A 666 -19.16 3.40 4.24
N GLU A 667 -19.21 4.34 5.19
CA GLU A 667 -20.34 5.28 5.32
C GLU A 667 -20.29 6.31 4.19
N ALA A 668 -21.43 6.56 3.54
CA ALA A 668 -21.69 7.81 2.83
C ALA A 668 -22.52 8.69 3.77
N VAL A 669 -22.27 10.00 3.79
CA VAL A 669 -22.97 10.94 4.68
C VAL A 669 -24.49 10.80 4.49
N GLY A 670 -25.18 10.29 5.53
CA GLY A 670 -26.64 10.21 5.57
C GLY A 670 -27.28 8.90 5.07
N GLU A 671 -26.53 7.81 4.90
CA GLU A 671 -27.08 6.55 4.38
C GLU A 671 -26.87 5.34 5.33
N SER A 672 -27.79 4.37 5.24
CA SER A 672 -27.99 3.17 6.07
C SER A 672 -26.81 2.66 6.90
N GLU A 673 -26.97 2.26 8.15
CA GLU A 673 -25.86 1.71 8.94
C GLU A 673 -26.30 0.58 9.88
N LEU A 674 -25.34 -0.23 10.35
CA LEU A 674 -25.56 -1.19 11.43
C LEU A 674 -25.65 -0.47 12.79
N ILE A 675 -26.86 -0.39 13.36
CA ILE A 675 -27.11 0.37 14.61
C ILE A 675 -27.24 -0.50 15.87
N ASN A 676 -27.46 -1.82 15.74
CA ASN A 676 -27.79 -2.70 16.86
C ASN A 676 -27.22 -4.12 16.66
N LEU A 677 -26.65 -4.70 17.74
CA LEU A 677 -26.56 -6.14 17.98
C LEU A 677 -27.32 -6.55 19.22
N SER A 678 -28.01 -7.69 19.13
CA SER A 678 -28.41 -8.47 20.30
C SER A 678 -27.97 -9.93 20.17
N THR A 679 -27.39 -10.49 21.23
CA THR A 679 -27.09 -11.94 21.32
C THR A 679 -27.74 -12.55 22.53
N GLN A 680 -28.55 -13.58 22.31
CA GLN A 680 -29.15 -14.36 23.38
C GLN A 680 -28.37 -15.67 23.58
N ALA A 681 -27.83 -15.89 24.78
CA ALA A 681 -27.11 -17.13 25.11
C ALA A 681 -27.40 -17.59 26.55
N ARG A 682 -27.06 -18.84 26.85
CA ARG A 682 -27.15 -19.41 28.21
C ARG A 682 -25.82 -19.28 28.93
N VAL A 683 -25.84 -18.73 30.14
CA VAL A 683 -24.70 -18.63 31.06
C VAL A 683 -24.82 -19.73 32.13
N ALA A 684 -23.73 -20.45 32.38
CA ALA A 684 -23.65 -21.54 33.36
C ALA A 684 -22.34 -21.50 34.18
N GLY A 685 -22.47 -21.24 35.49
CA GLY A 685 -21.35 -21.29 36.44
C GLY A 685 -20.26 -20.25 36.20
N ASP A 686 -19.08 -20.49 36.77
CA ASP A 686 -17.96 -19.54 36.86
C ASP A 686 -17.17 -19.40 35.55
N GLU A 687 -17.38 -20.30 34.58
CA GLU A 687 -16.61 -20.39 33.33
C GLU A 687 -17.38 -19.95 32.07
N ALA A 688 -18.71 -19.86 32.10
CA ALA A 688 -19.51 -19.53 30.92
C ALA A 688 -19.73 -18.02 30.81
N THR A 689 -18.96 -17.37 29.93
CA THR A 689 -19.12 -15.94 29.61
C THR A 689 -19.69 -15.79 28.20
N LEU A 690 -20.77 -15.02 28.05
CA LEU A 690 -21.17 -14.52 26.73
C LEU A 690 -20.20 -13.40 26.35
N VAL A 691 -19.46 -13.59 25.26
CA VAL A 691 -18.44 -12.64 24.79
C VAL A 691 -18.93 -12.03 23.47
N SER A 692 -19.11 -10.71 23.46
CA SER A 692 -19.39 -9.94 22.24
C SER A 692 -18.22 -9.02 21.90
N GLY A 693 -17.68 -9.13 20.69
CA GLY A 693 -16.61 -8.25 20.20
C GLY A 693 -17.16 -7.02 19.48
N LEU A 694 -16.46 -5.90 19.61
CA LEU A 694 -16.81 -4.62 19.01
C LEU A 694 -15.54 -3.96 18.40
N VAL A 695 -15.64 -3.46 17.17
CA VAL A 695 -14.56 -2.69 16.53
C VAL A 695 -15.06 -1.29 16.15
N ILE A 696 -14.37 -0.28 16.64
CA ILE A 696 -14.55 1.14 16.26
C ILE A 696 -13.37 1.52 15.37
N PRO A 697 -13.55 1.65 14.04
CA PRO A 697 -12.50 2.07 13.11
C PRO A 697 -12.37 3.61 13.10
N GLY A 698 -11.41 4.12 12.32
CA GLY A 698 -11.25 5.55 12.06
C GLY A 698 -10.45 6.27 13.13
N THR A 699 -10.63 7.59 13.22
CA THR A 699 -9.90 8.47 14.14
C THR A 699 -10.78 9.10 15.22
N ALA A 700 -12.10 9.14 15.00
CA ALA A 700 -13.05 9.74 15.94
C ALA A 700 -13.52 8.74 17.02
N SER A 701 -13.84 9.25 18.21
CA SER A 701 -14.44 8.45 19.29
C SER A 701 -15.93 8.22 19.05
N HIS A 702 -16.46 7.07 19.49
CA HIS A 702 -17.86 6.68 19.30
C HIS A 702 -18.59 6.42 20.62
N THR A 703 -19.84 6.86 20.74
CA THR A 703 -20.69 6.56 21.90
C THR A 703 -21.50 5.29 21.68
N VAL A 704 -21.45 4.37 22.65
CA VAL A 704 -22.18 3.09 22.62
C VAL A 704 -22.96 2.85 23.91
N LEU A 705 -24.14 2.23 23.78
CA LEU A 705 -24.93 1.69 24.89
C LEU A 705 -24.79 0.16 24.90
N LEU A 706 -24.24 -0.37 25.99
CA LEU A 706 -24.04 -1.78 26.24
C LEU A 706 -25.07 -2.27 27.26
N ARG A 707 -25.67 -3.44 27.06
CA ARG A 707 -26.68 -4.01 27.97
C ARG A 707 -26.46 -5.50 28.21
N ALA A 708 -26.76 -5.97 29.41
CA ALA A 708 -26.90 -7.38 29.75
C ALA A 708 -28.23 -7.60 30.47
N ILE A 709 -29.18 -8.23 29.79
CA ILE A 709 -30.57 -8.36 30.22
C ILE A 709 -30.83 -9.78 30.70
N GLY A 710 -31.17 -9.90 31.97
CA GLY A 710 -31.56 -11.13 32.65
C GLY A 710 -33.04 -11.03 33.06
N PRO A 711 -33.38 -10.41 34.21
CA PRO A 711 -34.76 -10.30 34.66
C PRO A 711 -35.72 -9.69 33.62
N GLY A 712 -35.26 -8.73 32.82
CA GLY A 712 -36.06 -8.11 31.75
C GLY A 712 -36.56 -9.10 30.69
N LEU A 713 -35.88 -10.24 30.49
CA LEU A 713 -36.29 -11.27 29.51
C LEU A 713 -37.55 -12.04 29.92
N THR A 714 -37.91 -12.02 31.21
CA THR A 714 -39.12 -12.69 31.71
C THR A 714 -40.40 -12.09 31.11
N ALA A 715 -40.39 -10.78 30.85
CA ALA A 715 -41.48 -10.08 30.18
C ALA A 715 -41.70 -10.54 28.72
N TYR A 716 -40.70 -11.20 28.13
CA TYR A 716 -40.72 -11.72 26.76
C TYR A 716 -40.80 -13.26 26.71
N GLY A 717 -41.26 -13.89 27.81
CA GLY A 717 -41.55 -15.33 27.85
C GLY A 717 -40.34 -16.23 28.10
N THR A 718 -39.19 -15.68 28.50
CA THR A 718 -38.01 -16.48 28.85
C THR A 718 -38.12 -17.00 30.29
N GLY A 719 -38.50 -18.27 30.45
CA GLY A 719 -38.73 -18.89 31.77
C GLY A 719 -37.46 -19.24 32.57
N ASP A 720 -36.28 -19.23 31.96
CA ASP A 720 -34.99 -19.56 32.56
C ASP A 720 -33.98 -18.39 32.53
N ALA A 721 -34.48 -17.14 32.67
CA ALA A 721 -33.65 -15.94 32.62
C ALA A 721 -32.66 -15.83 33.79
N LEU A 722 -31.47 -15.28 33.53
CA LEU A 722 -30.43 -15.05 34.53
C LEU A 722 -30.88 -14.01 35.55
N SER A 723 -30.79 -14.33 36.85
CA SER A 723 -31.31 -13.48 37.93
C SER A 723 -30.51 -12.20 38.17
N ARG A 724 -29.19 -12.25 38.02
CA ARG A 724 -28.27 -11.13 38.30
C ARG A 724 -27.15 -11.03 37.26
N PRO A 725 -27.40 -10.45 36.08
CA PRO A 725 -26.35 -10.24 35.08
C PRO A 725 -25.27 -9.26 35.57
N ARG A 726 -24.02 -9.56 35.22
CA ARG A 726 -22.83 -8.70 35.34
C ARG A 726 -22.33 -8.40 33.94
N LEU A 727 -22.11 -7.13 33.63
CA LEU A 727 -21.56 -6.63 32.38
C LEU A 727 -20.12 -6.14 32.61
N ALA A 728 -19.18 -6.54 31.77
CA ALA A 728 -17.83 -5.99 31.75
C ALA A 728 -17.43 -5.57 30.34
N LEU A 729 -16.72 -4.44 30.24
CA LEU A 729 -16.10 -3.94 29.01
C LEU A 729 -14.58 -4.08 29.13
N LEU A 730 -13.95 -4.65 28.13
CA LEU A 730 -12.52 -4.93 28.09
C LEU A 730 -11.89 -4.37 26.81
N ALA A 731 -10.60 -4.02 26.89
CA ALA A 731 -9.71 -3.80 25.74
C ALA A 731 -8.55 -4.79 25.84
N GLY A 732 -8.53 -5.79 24.97
CA GLY A 732 -7.64 -6.95 25.14
C GLY A 732 -7.92 -7.67 26.46
N ALA A 733 -6.88 -7.94 27.26
CA ALA A 733 -7.01 -8.57 28.58
C ALA A 733 -7.37 -7.58 29.71
N GLN A 734 -7.39 -6.27 29.45
CA GLN A 734 -7.65 -5.25 30.46
C GLN A 734 -9.15 -4.99 30.60
N THR A 735 -9.70 -5.18 31.79
CA THR A 735 -11.05 -4.71 32.12
C THR A 735 -11.05 -3.19 32.26
N LEU A 736 -11.86 -2.50 31.44
CA LEU A 736 -12.06 -1.06 31.46
C LEU A 736 -13.17 -0.66 32.43
N LEU A 737 -14.34 -1.28 32.30
CA LEU A 737 -15.54 -0.97 33.09
C LEU A 737 -16.26 -2.26 33.48
N VAL A 738 -16.94 -2.23 34.63
CA VAL A 738 -17.80 -3.32 35.11
C VAL A 738 -19.05 -2.71 35.70
N ASN A 739 -20.20 -3.33 35.42
CA ASN A 739 -21.46 -2.94 36.01
C ASN A 739 -22.38 -4.13 36.29
N THR A 740 -23.14 -4.08 37.38
CA THR A 740 -24.11 -5.10 37.81
C THR A 740 -25.53 -4.56 37.97
N GLY A 741 -25.78 -3.31 37.55
CA GLY A 741 -27.10 -2.69 37.60
C GLY A 741 -27.26 -1.56 36.59
N TRP A 742 -28.34 -1.53 35.83
CA TRP A 742 -28.56 -0.52 34.78
C TRP A 742 -28.87 0.88 35.34
N GLU A 743 -29.22 0.98 36.63
CA GLU A 743 -29.38 2.24 37.36
C GLU A 743 -28.13 2.65 38.17
N THR A 744 -27.07 1.83 38.15
CA THR A 744 -25.82 2.07 38.88
C THR A 744 -24.69 2.27 37.87
N GLY A 745 -24.07 3.46 37.80
CA GLY A 745 -22.95 3.74 36.88
C GLY A 745 -23.18 4.97 36.01
N ASN A 746 -24.14 4.92 35.09
CA ASN A 746 -24.61 6.10 34.34
C ASN A 746 -25.89 6.68 34.96
N ALA A 747 -26.20 7.94 34.70
CA ALA A 747 -27.47 8.51 35.13
C ALA A 747 -28.62 7.78 34.42
N ARG A 748 -29.65 7.37 35.18
CA ARG A 748 -30.81 6.65 34.64
C ARG A 748 -31.46 7.35 33.44
N ALA A 749 -31.54 8.68 33.47
CA ALA A 749 -32.11 9.47 32.37
C ALA A 749 -31.31 9.34 31.06
N ASP A 750 -29.98 9.24 31.14
CA ASP A 750 -29.11 9.12 29.96
C ASP A 750 -29.23 7.75 29.33
N VAL A 751 -29.27 6.68 30.15
CA VAL A 751 -29.48 5.30 29.67
C VAL A 751 -30.86 5.14 29.05
N VAL A 752 -31.90 5.75 29.63
CA VAL A 752 -33.26 5.74 29.07
C VAL A 752 -33.30 6.48 27.72
N SER A 753 -32.65 7.65 27.63
CA SER A 753 -32.62 8.44 26.39
C SER A 753 -31.85 7.71 25.29
N ALA A 754 -30.67 7.16 25.62
CA ALA A 754 -29.88 6.36 24.68
C ALA A 754 -30.63 5.10 24.22
N ALA A 755 -31.32 4.41 25.13
CA ALA A 755 -32.15 3.26 24.79
C ALA A 755 -33.29 3.64 23.83
N ALA A 756 -33.93 4.79 24.06
CA ALA A 756 -34.99 5.30 23.18
C ALA A 756 -34.46 5.65 21.78
N TRP A 757 -33.33 6.35 21.69
CA TRP A 757 -32.68 6.67 20.41
C TRP A 757 -32.30 5.43 19.62
N ALA A 758 -31.83 4.39 20.32
CA ALA A 758 -31.40 3.14 19.71
C ALA A 758 -32.55 2.14 19.44
N GLY A 759 -33.80 2.49 19.80
CA GLY A 759 -34.96 1.60 19.68
C GLY A 759 -34.93 0.39 20.63
N ALA A 760 -34.11 0.43 21.67
CA ALA A 760 -34.02 -0.62 22.69
C ALA A 760 -35.24 -0.58 23.62
N PHE A 761 -35.80 -1.75 23.95
CA PHE A 761 -36.95 -1.81 24.86
C PHE A 761 -36.59 -1.30 26.28
N PRO A 762 -37.54 -0.70 27.02
CA PRO A 762 -37.27 -0.13 28.32
C PRO A 762 -36.99 -1.20 29.39
N LEU A 763 -36.07 -0.91 30.31
CA LEU A 763 -35.81 -1.73 31.49
C LEU A 763 -36.67 -1.29 32.68
N ALA A 764 -37.17 -2.26 33.45
CA ALA A 764 -38.06 -1.98 34.58
C ALA A 764 -37.27 -1.34 35.75
N PRO A 765 -37.81 -0.29 36.41
CA PRO A 765 -37.20 0.30 37.61
C PRO A 765 -36.91 -0.75 38.69
N GLY A 766 -35.71 -0.74 39.25
CA GLY A 766 -35.28 -1.73 40.25
C GLY A 766 -34.92 -3.12 39.69
N SER A 767 -34.95 -3.31 38.36
CA SER A 767 -34.45 -4.54 37.74
C SER A 767 -32.95 -4.75 37.98
N ALA A 768 -32.53 -6.00 38.13
CA ALA A 768 -31.12 -6.38 38.24
C ALA A 768 -30.40 -6.51 36.88
N ASP A 769 -31.03 -6.12 35.77
CA ASP A 769 -30.37 -5.97 34.47
C ASP A 769 -29.17 -4.99 34.58
N ALA A 770 -28.16 -5.12 33.71
CA ALA A 770 -26.99 -4.24 33.70
C ALA A 770 -26.89 -3.44 32.39
N ALA A 771 -26.42 -2.18 32.47
CA ALA A 771 -26.21 -1.34 31.28
C ALA A 771 -25.02 -0.37 31.46
N LEU A 772 -24.31 -0.05 30.38
CA LEU A 772 -23.21 0.92 30.34
C LEU A 772 -23.37 1.83 29.13
N LEU A 773 -23.41 3.14 29.33
CA LEU A 773 -23.32 4.15 28.26
C LEU A 773 -21.92 4.77 28.30
N VAL A 774 -21.13 4.59 27.24
CA VAL A 774 -19.71 4.95 27.22
C VAL A 774 -19.29 5.49 25.85
N THR A 775 -18.37 6.46 25.85
CA THR A 775 -17.68 6.92 24.65
C THR A 775 -16.31 6.28 24.58
N LEU A 776 -16.01 5.60 23.48
CA LEU A 776 -14.80 4.82 23.26
C LEU A 776 -14.00 5.39 22.09
N PRO A 777 -12.67 5.55 22.21
CA PRO A 777 -11.83 5.87 21.06
C PRO A 777 -11.82 4.74 20.03
N PRO A 778 -11.26 4.95 18.82
CA PRO A 778 -11.03 3.88 17.87
C PRO A 778 -10.24 2.73 18.51
N GLY A 779 -10.69 1.50 18.30
CA GLY A 779 -10.10 0.33 18.95
C GLY A 779 -10.98 -0.93 18.89
N VAL A 780 -10.41 -2.01 19.42
CA VAL A 780 -11.08 -3.32 19.55
C VAL A 780 -11.45 -3.54 21.00
N TYR A 781 -12.74 -3.80 21.25
CA TYR A 781 -13.31 -3.97 22.56
C TYR A 781 -14.04 -5.30 22.68
N THR A 782 -14.14 -5.79 23.91
CA THR A 782 -14.86 -7.02 24.24
C THR A 782 -15.84 -6.75 25.37
N ILE A 783 -17.04 -7.30 25.23
CA ILE A 783 -18.11 -7.17 26.20
C ILE A 783 -18.42 -8.56 26.74
N GLU A 784 -18.40 -8.67 28.06
CA GLU A 784 -18.65 -9.92 28.76
C GLU A 784 -19.93 -9.81 29.59
N ALA A 785 -20.85 -10.76 29.40
CA ALA A 785 -22.01 -10.95 30.27
C ALA A 785 -21.87 -12.26 31.07
N GLN A 786 -21.94 -12.15 32.39
CA GLN A 786 -21.73 -13.23 33.37
C GLN A 786 -22.80 -13.20 34.47
N ALA A 787 -22.87 -14.27 35.28
CA ALA A 787 -23.66 -14.27 36.51
C ALA A 787 -22.88 -13.58 37.64
N ALA A 788 -23.45 -12.53 38.24
CA ALA A 788 -22.84 -11.86 39.38
C ALA A 788 -22.77 -12.74 40.65
N ASP A 789 -23.61 -13.77 40.74
CA ASP A 789 -23.80 -14.64 41.90
C ASP A 789 -23.44 -16.12 41.63
N GLY A 790 -22.81 -16.43 40.49
CA GLY A 790 -22.50 -17.81 40.07
C GLY A 790 -23.73 -18.62 39.64
N GLY A 791 -24.90 -17.99 39.51
CA GLY A 791 -26.13 -18.60 39.03
C GLY A 791 -26.08 -19.05 37.56
N THR A 792 -27.15 -19.71 37.11
CA THR A 792 -27.29 -20.14 35.71
C THR A 792 -28.58 -19.60 35.13
N GLY A 793 -28.58 -19.25 33.83
CA GLY A 793 -29.76 -18.73 33.15
C GLY A 793 -29.44 -18.09 31.81
N ARG A 794 -30.48 -17.70 31.06
CA ARG A 794 -30.34 -16.98 29.79
C ARG A 794 -30.11 -15.49 30.02
N VAL A 795 -29.18 -14.92 29.27
CA VAL A 795 -28.90 -13.48 29.25
C VAL A 795 -28.89 -13.01 27.80
N LEU A 796 -29.38 -11.80 27.58
CA LEU A 796 -29.29 -11.08 26.31
C LEU A 796 -28.23 -9.99 26.46
N ALA A 797 -27.12 -10.10 25.75
CA ALA A 797 -26.14 -9.01 25.65
C ALA A 797 -26.43 -8.17 24.40
N GLU A 798 -26.44 -6.85 24.54
CA GLU A 798 -26.75 -5.93 23.45
C GLU A 798 -25.72 -4.81 23.35
N VAL A 799 -25.47 -4.36 22.12
CA VAL A 799 -24.60 -3.23 21.79
C VAL A 799 -25.32 -2.32 20.82
N TYR A 800 -25.46 -1.06 21.20
CA TYR A 800 -26.13 -0.04 20.42
C TYR A 800 -25.18 1.10 20.10
N SER A 801 -25.14 1.49 18.82
CA SER A 801 -24.50 2.72 18.37
C SER A 801 -25.37 3.92 18.76
N ILE A 802 -24.81 4.95 19.40
CA ILE A 802 -25.56 6.14 19.84
C ILE A 802 -25.06 7.37 19.08
N LYS A 803 -25.86 7.83 18.12
CA LYS A 803 -25.69 9.15 17.50
C LYS A 803 -26.43 10.18 18.36
N ARG A 804 -25.71 11.17 18.92
CA ARG A 804 -26.34 12.34 19.52
C ARG A 804 -26.83 13.23 18.37
N GLU A 805 -28.13 13.50 18.32
CA GLU A 805 -28.68 14.57 17.48
C GLU A 805 -28.23 15.95 17.95
#